data_AF-A0A811XU68-F1
#
_entry.id   AF-A0A811XU68-F1
#
_cell.length_a   1.000
_cell.length_b   1.000
_cell.length_c   1.000
_cell.angle_alpha   90.00
_cell.angle_beta   90.00
_cell.angle_gamma   90.00
#
_symmetry.space_group_name_H-M   'P 1'
#
loop_
_entity.id
_entity.type
_entity.pdbx_description
1 polymer ?
#
loop_
_entity_poly.entity_id
_entity_poly.type
_entity_poly.pdbx_seq_one_letter_code
_entity_poly.pdbx_strand_id
1 'polypeptide(L)'
;MTLQELVHQAASIYSDKIAVCFDECNNQPPVYYTYKTVVNAASELSNFLLLHCDFQEIQEVGLYCHPGINLPSWILGILQVPAAYAPIDPDSPPALSTHFMKKCNLSYILVEKQQINKFKSSYETLLNYDTPKEYNDLVLFRLHWKNAEVSLMLNDRKQNYEKEKMTNSTNSENSNAEKTEERMDVRQKHCLAYVLHTSGTTGIPKIVRVPHACIVPNIQHFRILFEITQEDVLFLASPLTFDPSVVEIFVALSSGACLLIVPTSVKMLPSKLAAVLFSHHRVTILQATPTLLRRFGSQLIKSTVLSASTSLRVLALGGEAFPSLTVLKSWRGVDNKTQIFNVYGITEVSSWATFHRIPEKFLNSTLKCELPVPLGFPLLGTVVEVRDTDGFTIQEGHGQVFLGGRNRVCFLDDEMTVPLGTMRATGDLVMVKDGEMFFLGRKDSQIKRHGKRLNIELVQQVAEGLQQVESCAVTWYNQEKLILFMVSKNDLVKEYIFKELQKHLPSHAIPDELVLIDSLPFTSHGKIDVSELNKMYLNLKPECKLNGKEELWEKLQYLWKSILNLSEDPLNVSDESLFLNSGGDSLKSIRLLNEIEKLVGTSVPGLLEIILSSSILEIYNHVLQTVFPDEDLVFSKNYATKRKFSDIYQEETNGKSLHQKSVMTLNYDNELTAFTTVSRGSQILSLNSKFLTKLGLCSSAQSSDLISQTNIQNVKSLNPPALIGKSKDPSCTAKVSEEGTYGTAAKKMELHVRWRSDTGKCVDASPLVVIPAVDESSATVYIGSHSHRMMALDLYSGKVKWEQILEDRIESSACLSMCGNFIVVGCYNGLVYVLKSNSGEKYWMFSTEDAVKSSATMDPTTGLLYIGSHDQHSYALDIYKKKCVWKLQCGGTVFSSPCLSLIPHHLYVATLGGLLLAINPATGNRVWKHSCGKPLFSSPRCCLQYVCIGCVDGNLLCFTHSGEQVWQFSTSEPIFSSPCTSVSEQEIFFGSHDCFIYCCNMKGHLQWKFETTSQVYATPFAFHYQEGGDEMLLAAASTDGKLWILESKSGRLQSVYELPGEVFSSPVVWESMLIIGCRNNYVYCLDLLGGYQI
;
A
#
# COMPACT_ATOMS: atom_id res chain seq x y z
N MET A 1 28.96 30.96 -1.36
CA MET A 1 28.01 31.71 -2.19
C MET A 1 26.63 31.10 -2.01
N THR A 2 25.65 31.87 -1.59
CA THR A 2 24.26 31.42 -1.33
C THR A 2 23.30 31.97 -2.39
N LEU A 3 22.02 31.55 -2.35
CA LEU A 3 21.01 31.98 -3.32
C LEU A 3 20.65 33.46 -3.15
N GLN A 4 20.48 33.90 -1.90
CA GLN A 4 20.23 35.29 -1.55
C GLN A 4 21.40 36.19 -1.94
N GLU A 5 22.66 35.74 -1.79
CA GLU A 5 23.83 36.50 -2.24
C GLU A 5 23.81 36.74 -3.76
N LEU A 6 23.42 35.73 -4.56
CA LEU A 6 23.27 35.89 -6.01
C LEU A 6 22.22 36.94 -6.37
N VAL A 7 21.09 36.96 -5.65
CA VAL A 7 20.02 37.94 -5.89
C VAL A 7 20.42 39.34 -5.42
N HIS A 8 21.10 39.48 -4.27
CA HIS A 8 21.63 40.77 -3.82
C HIS A 8 22.65 41.35 -4.80
N GLN A 9 23.52 40.52 -5.37
CA GLN A 9 24.46 40.94 -6.42
C GLN A 9 23.71 41.48 -7.65
N ALA A 10 22.71 40.75 -8.14
CA ALA A 10 21.88 41.21 -9.25
C ALA A 10 21.13 42.52 -8.92
N ALA A 11 20.53 42.61 -7.73
CA ALA A 11 19.80 43.79 -7.28
C ALA A 11 20.69 45.03 -7.14
N SER A 12 21.97 44.87 -6.79
CA SER A 12 22.93 45.99 -6.74
C SER A 12 23.20 46.62 -8.10
N ILE A 13 23.00 45.84 -9.18
CA ILE A 13 23.21 46.27 -10.57
C ILE A 13 21.89 46.73 -11.19
N TYR A 14 20.79 46.02 -10.92
CA TYR A 14 19.49 46.19 -11.59
C TYR A 14 18.37 46.70 -10.65
N SER A 15 18.72 47.47 -9.62
CA SER A 15 17.81 47.96 -8.56
C SER A 15 16.43 48.40 -9.04
N ASP A 16 16.37 49.20 -10.09
CA ASP A 16 15.12 49.83 -10.57
C ASP A 16 14.41 49.02 -11.67
N LYS A 17 15.00 47.91 -12.13
CA LYS A 17 14.36 46.99 -13.09
C LYS A 17 13.27 46.17 -12.39
N ILE A 18 12.28 45.74 -13.16
CA ILE A 18 11.20 44.87 -12.70
C ILE A 18 11.80 43.48 -12.42
N ALA A 19 11.65 43.02 -11.18
CA ALA A 19 12.07 41.70 -10.74
C ALA A 19 10.94 40.68 -10.81
N VAL A 20 9.72 41.10 -10.47
CA VAL A 20 8.54 40.22 -10.38
C VAL A 20 7.33 40.92 -10.97
N CYS A 21 6.58 40.18 -11.80
CA CYS A 21 5.29 40.57 -12.33
C CYS A 21 4.25 39.54 -11.88
N PHE A 22 3.16 40.00 -11.26
CA PHE A 22 2.01 39.17 -10.92
C PHE A 22 0.79 39.63 -11.69
N ASP A 23 0.18 38.73 -12.45
CA ASP A 23 -1.03 38.99 -13.24
C ASP A 23 -2.14 38.03 -12.81
N GLU A 24 -3.18 38.56 -12.16
CA GLU A 24 -4.38 37.79 -11.75
C GLU A 24 -5.24 37.33 -12.94
N CYS A 25 -5.01 37.92 -14.12
CA CYS A 25 -5.73 37.65 -15.37
C CYS A 25 -7.26 37.81 -15.23
N ASN A 26 -7.71 38.79 -14.45
CA ASN A 26 -9.11 39.12 -14.18
C ASN A 26 -9.50 40.52 -14.69
N ASN A 27 -8.82 40.98 -15.77
CA ASN A 27 -8.94 42.32 -16.37
C ASN A 27 -8.41 43.48 -15.51
N GLN A 28 -7.81 43.21 -14.35
CA GLN A 28 -7.04 44.21 -13.61
C GLN A 28 -5.61 44.33 -14.18
N PRO A 29 -4.97 45.51 -14.07
CA PRO A 29 -3.58 45.67 -14.49
C PRO A 29 -2.65 44.78 -13.63
N PRO A 30 -1.59 44.20 -14.23
CA PRO A 30 -0.60 43.44 -13.47
C PRO A 30 0.12 44.28 -12.42
N VAL A 31 0.54 43.64 -11.34
CA VAL A 31 1.32 44.24 -10.25
C VAL A 31 2.79 43.94 -10.46
N TYR A 32 3.66 44.93 -10.22
CA TYR A 32 5.11 44.81 -10.47
C TYR A 32 5.91 45.22 -9.25
N TYR A 33 6.92 44.42 -8.90
CA TYR A 33 7.96 44.79 -7.93
C TYR A 33 9.31 44.91 -8.63
N THR A 34 10.05 45.98 -8.30
CA THR A 34 11.44 46.14 -8.72
C THR A 34 12.37 45.31 -7.83
N TYR A 35 13.61 45.09 -8.29
CA TYR A 35 14.64 44.43 -7.48
C TYR A 35 14.82 45.10 -6.11
N LYS A 36 14.80 46.44 -6.09
CA LYS A 36 14.84 47.23 -4.85
C LYS A 36 13.68 46.90 -3.91
N THR A 37 12.45 46.85 -4.43
CA THR A 37 11.26 46.52 -3.63
C THR A 37 11.36 45.11 -3.06
N VAL A 38 11.75 44.13 -3.88
CA VAL A 38 11.91 42.73 -3.45
C VAL A 38 12.93 42.59 -2.33
N VAL A 39 14.13 43.17 -2.50
CA VAL A 39 15.21 43.08 -1.51
C VAL A 39 14.87 43.83 -0.23
N ASN A 40 14.22 45.00 -0.32
CA ASN A 40 13.80 45.76 0.86
C ASN A 40 12.75 44.98 1.67
N ALA A 41 11.70 44.48 1.02
CA ALA A 41 10.67 43.68 1.68
C ALA A 41 11.23 42.39 2.30
N ALA A 42 12.20 41.76 1.64
CA ALA A 42 12.91 40.60 2.17
C ALA A 42 13.75 40.96 3.41
N SER A 43 14.45 42.09 3.39
CA SER A 43 15.26 42.58 4.52
C SER A 43 14.38 42.89 5.74
N GLU A 44 13.23 43.54 5.52
CA GLU A 44 12.25 43.81 6.57
C GLU A 44 11.69 42.53 7.19
N LEU A 45 11.35 41.51 6.37
CA LEU A 45 10.93 40.20 6.86
C LEU A 45 12.04 39.50 7.65
N SER A 46 13.29 39.61 7.20
CA SER A 46 14.46 39.02 7.88
C SER A 46 14.63 39.62 9.28
N ASN A 47 14.49 40.95 9.41
CA ASN A 47 14.54 41.64 10.70
C ASN A 47 13.39 41.17 11.60
N PHE A 48 12.17 41.03 11.06
CA PHE A 48 11.03 40.50 11.81
C PHE A 48 11.29 39.07 12.31
N LEU A 49 11.85 38.20 11.47
CA LEU A 49 12.18 36.83 11.84
C LEU A 49 13.28 36.77 12.92
N LEU A 50 14.33 37.59 12.81
CA LEU A 50 15.39 37.70 13.83
C LEU A 50 14.87 38.18 15.19
N LEU A 51 13.80 38.98 15.21
CA LEU A 51 13.17 39.47 16.45
C LEU A 51 12.23 38.44 17.11
N HIS A 52 11.69 37.47 16.35
CA HIS A 52 10.63 36.59 16.82
C HIS A 52 10.93 35.09 16.79
N CYS A 53 12.02 34.67 16.15
CA CYS A 53 12.44 33.27 16.03
C CYS A 53 13.82 33.03 16.67
N ASP A 54 14.01 31.84 17.25
CA ASP A 54 15.29 31.41 17.84
C ASP A 54 16.07 30.47 16.93
N PHE A 55 17.00 31.01 16.15
CA PHE A 55 17.79 30.25 15.17
C PHE A 55 18.97 29.44 15.75
N GLN A 56 19.01 29.21 17.07
CA GLN A 56 20.01 28.29 17.66
C GLN A 56 19.69 26.82 17.40
N GLU A 57 18.40 26.45 17.35
CA GLU A 57 17.93 25.07 17.13
C GLU A 57 17.16 24.90 15.81
N ILE A 58 16.76 26.00 15.15
CA ILE A 58 15.95 25.99 13.93
C ILE A 58 16.84 25.88 12.69
N GLN A 59 16.49 24.97 11.78
CA GLN A 59 17.08 24.88 10.45
C GLN A 59 16.09 25.18 9.31
N GLU A 60 14.80 25.31 9.63
CA GLU A 60 13.71 25.29 8.64
C GLU A 60 12.52 26.17 9.09
N VAL A 61 11.96 26.94 8.16
CA VAL A 61 10.75 27.76 8.35
C VAL A 61 9.71 27.37 7.29
N GLY A 62 8.53 26.96 7.74
CA GLY A 62 7.41 26.65 6.84
C GLY A 62 6.86 27.89 6.15
N LEU A 63 6.45 27.77 4.89
CA LEU A 63 5.80 28.84 4.13
C LEU A 63 4.49 28.30 3.52
N TYR A 64 3.36 28.72 4.08
CA TYR A 64 2.01 28.35 3.67
C TYR A 64 1.35 29.49 2.90
N CYS A 65 1.45 29.46 1.57
CA CYS A 65 0.96 30.53 0.70
C CYS A 65 0.63 30.05 -0.71
N HIS A 66 -0.16 30.84 -1.43
CA HIS A 66 -0.25 30.73 -2.89
C HIS A 66 0.84 31.57 -3.57
N PRO A 67 1.30 31.19 -4.78
CA PRO A 67 2.26 32.02 -5.51
C PRO A 67 1.66 33.38 -5.89
N GLY A 68 2.27 34.46 -5.42
CA GLY A 68 1.86 35.84 -5.67
C GLY A 68 3.04 36.81 -5.73
N ILE A 69 2.75 38.11 -5.83
CA ILE A 69 3.77 39.17 -6.00
C ILE A 69 4.84 39.18 -4.89
N ASN A 70 4.45 38.86 -3.65
CA ASN A 70 5.33 38.88 -2.48
C ASN A 70 6.19 37.63 -2.33
N LEU A 71 5.90 36.55 -3.06
CA LEU A 71 6.52 35.24 -2.85
C LEU A 71 8.06 35.31 -2.90
N PRO A 72 8.70 35.95 -3.89
CA PRO A 72 10.16 36.06 -3.91
C PRO A 72 10.74 36.79 -2.70
N SER A 73 10.08 37.85 -2.25
CA SER A 73 10.49 38.60 -1.05
C SER A 73 10.40 37.73 0.20
N TRP A 74 9.35 36.90 0.33
CA TRP A 74 9.18 35.98 1.45
C TRP A 74 10.27 34.91 1.51
N ILE A 75 10.53 34.26 0.36
CA ILE A 75 11.60 33.25 0.26
C ILE A 75 12.96 33.88 0.59
N LEU A 76 13.29 35.03 0.00
CA LEU A 76 14.55 35.73 0.27
C LEU A 76 14.67 36.19 1.73
N GLY A 77 13.58 36.58 2.37
CA GLY A 77 13.59 36.95 3.79
C GLY A 77 13.90 35.76 4.70
N ILE A 78 13.38 34.57 4.38
CA ILE A 78 13.73 33.34 5.11
C ILE A 78 15.20 32.96 4.87
N LEU A 79 15.70 33.05 3.63
CA LEU A 79 17.08 32.68 3.31
C LEU A 79 18.16 33.61 3.89
N GLN A 80 17.79 34.84 4.27
CA GLN A 80 18.69 35.80 4.92
C GLN A 80 18.91 35.48 6.41
N VAL A 81 18.02 34.70 7.03
CA VAL A 81 18.24 34.13 8.37
C VAL A 81 18.87 32.74 8.26
N PRO A 82 19.42 32.14 9.34
CA PRO A 82 20.02 30.80 9.31
C PRO A 82 19.01 29.65 9.12
N ALA A 83 18.05 29.76 8.19
CA ALA A 83 17.01 28.78 7.95
C ALA A 83 16.75 28.55 6.44
N ALA A 84 16.35 27.32 6.11
CA ALA A 84 15.77 26.98 4.83
C ALA A 84 14.26 27.23 4.82
N TYR A 85 13.70 27.51 3.64
CA TYR A 85 12.24 27.56 3.51
C TYR A 85 11.66 26.18 3.16
N ALA A 86 10.49 25.86 3.72
CA ALA A 86 9.75 24.64 3.45
C ALA A 86 8.35 25.01 2.91
N PRO A 87 8.11 24.93 1.59
CA PRO A 87 6.84 25.33 1.00
C PRO A 87 5.74 24.31 1.32
N ILE A 88 4.58 24.80 1.72
CA ILE A 88 3.40 24.00 2.05
C ILE A 88 2.24 24.51 1.20
N ASP A 89 1.76 23.65 0.31
CA ASP A 89 0.67 23.98 -0.62
C ASP A 89 -0.68 24.04 0.13
N PRO A 90 -1.35 25.21 0.16
CA PRO A 90 -2.65 25.33 0.82
C PRO A 90 -3.73 24.41 0.24
N ASP A 91 -3.60 23.96 -1.00
CA ASP A 91 -4.58 23.10 -1.68
C ASP A 91 -4.26 21.60 -1.55
N SER A 92 -3.15 21.26 -0.89
CA SER A 92 -2.81 19.86 -0.60
C SER A 92 -3.69 19.26 0.51
N PRO A 93 -3.93 17.93 0.49
CA PRO A 93 -4.60 17.24 1.58
C PRO A 93 -3.92 17.50 2.94
N PRO A 94 -4.66 17.92 3.99
CA PRO A 94 -4.06 18.27 5.30
C PRO A 94 -3.22 17.15 5.92
N ALA A 95 -3.56 15.89 5.67
CA ALA A 95 -2.78 14.74 6.15
C ALA A 95 -1.35 14.71 5.60
N LEU A 96 -1.16 15.01 4.31
CA LEU A 96 0.15 15.05 3.66
C LEU A 96 0.99 16.21 4.18
N SER A 97 0.38 17.40 4.26
CA SER A 97 1.05 18.59 4.81
C SER A 97 1.40 18.43 6.28
N THR A 98 0.53 17.80 7.09
CA THR A 98 0.83 17.48 8.50
C THR A 98 2.02 16.53 8.61
N HIS A 99 2.05 15.48 7.78
CA HIS A 99 3.18 14.54 7.76
C HIS A 99 4.49 15.25 7.42
N PHE A 100 4.48 16.11 6.38
CA PHE A 100 5.63 16.90 5.97
C PHE A 100 6.11 17.82 7.11
N MET A 101 5.23 18.64 7.67
CA MET A 101 5.55 19.55 8.77
C MET A 101 6.10 18.81 10.00
N LYS A 102 5.53 17.64 10.34
CA LYS A 102 5.95 16.81 11.49
C LYS A 102 7.33 16.20 11.26
N LYS A 103 7.58 15.66 10.06
CA LYS A 103 8.85 15.01 9.70
C LYS A 103 10.01 16.02 9.56
N CYS A 104 9.69 17.25 9.15
CA CYS A 104 10.61 18.37 9.18
C CYS A 104 10.82 18.96 10.59
N ASN A 105 10.01 18.55 11.57
CA ASN A 105 10.01 19.12 12.92
C ASN A 105 9.88 20.66 12.91
N LEU A 106 8.99 21.19 12.06
CA LEU A 106 8.84 22.63 11.89
C LEU A 106 8.40 23.28 13.21
N SER A 107 9.20 24.23 13.66
CA SER A 107 8.93 25.03 14.87
C SER A 107 8.21 26.34 14.54
N TYR A 108 8.37 26.82 13.31
CA TYR A 108 7.81 28.09 12.85
C TYR A 108 7.24 27.94 11.44
N ILE A 109 6.10 28.58 11.22
CA ILE A 109 5.44 28.64 9.91
C ILE A 109 4.90 30.05 9.66
N LEU A 110 5.20 30.57 8.47
CA LEU A 110 4.63 31.80 7.94
C LEU A 110 3.39 31.43 7.11
N VAL A 111 2.25 31.98 7.48
CA VAL A 111 0.97 31.74 6.83
C VAL A 111 0.50 33.04 6.18
N GLU A 112 0.18 32.99 4.89
CA GLU A 112 -0.41 34.12 4.18
C GLU A 112 -1.76 34.51 4.80
N LYS A 113 -1.99 35.82 5.00
CA LYS A 113 -3.17 36.34 5.70
C LYS A 113 -4.50 35.82 5.16
N GLN A 114 -4.61 35.72 3.84
CA GLN A 114 -5.81 35.22 3.16
C GLN A 114 -6.09 33.74 3.47
N GLN A 115 -5.06 32.98 3.84
CA GLN A 115 -5.13 31.53 4.05
C GLN A 115 -5.23 31.12 5.53
N ILE A 116 -5.23 32.07 6.47
CA ILE A 116 -5.25 31.79 7.92
C ILE A 116 -6.45 30.95 8.34
N ASN A 117 -7.64 31.25 7.83
CA ASN A 117 -8.85 30.53 8.22
C ASN A 117 -8.77 29.06 7.78
N LYS A 118 -8.28 28.82 6.56
CA LYS A 118 -8.05 27.48 6.02
C LYS A 118 -6.97 26.74 6.80
N PHE A 119 -5.87 27.43 7.16
CA PHE A 119 -4.80 26.88 7.97
C PHE A 119 -5.31 26.45 9.36
N LYS A 120 -5.98 27.36 10.08
CA LYS A 120 -6.52 27.06 11.42
C LYS A 120 -7.50 25.88 11.37
N SER A 121 -8.49 25.91 10.48
CA SER A 121 -9.47 24.83 10.39
C SER A 121 -8.86 23.46 10.05
N SER A 122 -7.79 23.45 9.25
CA SER A 122 -7.14 22.21 8.83
C SER A 122 -6.22 21.60 9.90
N TYR A 123 -5.66 22.43 10.80
CA TYR A 123 -4.60 22.00 11.72
C TYR A 123 -4.87 22.23 13.22
N GLU A 124 -5.98 22.85 13.60
CA GLU A 124 -6.34 23.18 15.00
C GLU A 124 -6.40 21.94 15.92
N THR A 125 -6.79 20.78 15.40
CA THR A 125 -6.84 19.52 16.17
C THR A 125 -5.46 18.94 16.45
N LEU A 126 -4.46 19.23 15.60
CA LEU A 126 -3.14 18.60 15.58
C LEU A 126 -2.02 19.48 16.15
N LEU A 127 -2.14 20.80 15.98
CA LEU A 127 -1.14 21.79 16.38
C LEU A 127 -1.67 22.62 17.55
N ASN A 128 -0.85 22.79 18.57
CA ASN A 128 -0.91 23.96 19.45
C ASN A 128 -0.06 25.06 18.84
N TYR A 129 -0.47 26.31 18.98
CA TYR A 129 0.36 27.43 18.58
C TYR A 129 0.26 28.58 19.59
N ASP A 130 1.37 29.28 19.77
CA ASP A 130 1.42 30.48 20.62
C ASP A 130 0.64 31.63 19.96
N THR A 131 0.49 32.75 20.68
CA THR A 131 -0.11 33.96 20.12
C THR A 131 0.62 34.37 18.84
N PRO A 132 -0.05 34.34 17.67
CA PRO A 132 0.62 34.61 16.40
C PRO A 132 1.13 36.04 16.31
N LYS A 133 2.20 36.24 15.55
CA LYS A 133 2.77 37.58 15.28
C LYS A 133 2.48 37.95 13.84
N GLU A 134 1.91 39.13 13.62
CA GLU A 134 1.60 39.60 12.28
C GLU A 134 2.76 40.42 11.69
N TYR A 135 2.97 40.28 10.38
CA TYR A 135 3.90 41.09 9.61
C TYR A 135 3.37 41.25 8.18
N ASN A 136 2.98 42.48 7.81
CA ASN A 136 2.39 42.79 6.50
C ASN A 136 1.30 41.78 6.10
N ASP A 137 1.51 41.02 5.02
CA ASP A 137 0.60 40.00 4.48
C ASP A 137 0.82 38.59 5.05
N LEU A 138 1.70 38.44 6.04
CA LEU A 138 2.04 37.18 6.69
C LEU A 138 1.67 37.19 8.17
N VAL A 139 1.41 35.99 8.68
CA VAL A 139 1.26 35.72 10.12
C VAL A 139 2.16 34.56 10.50
N LEU A 140 3.04 34.81 11.47
CA LEU A 140 3.96 33.84 12.01
C LEU A 140 3.30 33.07 13.16
N PHE A 141 3.23 31.76 12.99
CA PHE A 141 2.83 30.83 14.05
C PHE A 141 4.06 30.08 14.56
N ARG A 142 4.17 29.99 15.89
CA ARG A 142 5.08 29.04 16.53
C ARG A 142 4.30 27.76 16.79
N LEU A 143 4.81 26.65 16.26
CA LEU A 143 4.14 25.35 16.29
C LEU A 143 4.60 24.53 17.49
N HIS A 144 3.62 23.95 18.19
CA HIS A 144 3.81 22.98 19.26
C HIS A 144 2.99 21.73 18.94
N TRP A 145 3.63 20.57 18.88
CA TRP A 145 2.94 19.32 18.55
C TRP A 145 2.20 18.77 19.78
N LYS A 146 0.88 18.52 19.68
CA LYS A 146 0.05 18.00 20.79
C LYS A 146 0.44 16.55 21.15
N ASN A 147 1.16 16.42 22.28
CA ASN A 147 1.54 15.21 23.05
C ASN A 147 2.76 14.33 22.65
N ALA A 148 3.74 14.36 23.56
CA ALA A 148 4.48 13.28 24.24
C ALA A 148 5.43 12.31 23.50
N GLU A 149 5.49 12.26 22.16
CA GLU A 149 6.53 11.45 21.49
C GLU A 149 7.87 12.21 21.31
N VAL A 150 7.83 13.55 21.34
CA VAL A 150 9.00 14.41 21.03
C VAL A 150 9.99 14.49 22.20
N SER A 151 9.51 14.44 23.45
CA SER A 151 10.39 14.53 24.63
C SER A 151 11.25 13.29 24.87
N LEU A 152 10.82 12.11 24.42
CA LEU A 152 11.61 10.87 24.51
C LEU A 152 12.70 10.81 23.42
N MET A 153 12.40 11.30 22.20
CA MET A 153 13.38 11.40 21.11
C MET A 153 14.49 12.44 21.40
N LEU A 154 14.18 13.51 22.13
CA LEU A 154 15.17 14.52 22.55
C LEU A 154 16.12 14.00 23.64
N ASN A 155 15.64 13.14 24.54
CA ASN A 155 16.47 12.53 25.58
C ASN A 155 17.38 11.42 25.03
N ASP A 156 16.90 10.60 24.08
CA ASP A 156 17.73 9.64 23.36
C ASP A 156 18.78 10.33 22.47
N ARG A 157 18.44 11.49 21.88
CA ARG A 157 19.40 12.33 21.12
C ARG A 157 20.51 12.89 22.00
N LYS A 158 20.23 13.30 23.24
CA LYS A 158 21.27 13.75 24.20
C LYS A 158 22.13 12.59 24.71
N GLN A 159 21.54 11.44 25.03
CA GLN A 159 22.27 10.28 25.56
C GLN A 159 23.16 9.59 24.51
N ASN A 160 22.75 9.56 23.24
CA ASN A 160 23.60 9.05 22.15
C ASN A 160 24.72 10.05 21.78
N TYR A 161 24.50 11.36 21.90
CA TYR A 161 25.52 12.38 21.70
C TYR A 161 26.62 12.38 22.77
N GLU A 162 26.26 12.17 24.05
CA GLU A 162 27.26 12.06 25.11
C GLU A 162 28.10 10.79 24.98
N LYS A 163 27.51 9.69 24.48
CA LYS A 163 28.25 8.46 24.15
C LYS A 163 29.25 8.65 22.99
N GLU A 164 28.90 9.36 21.93
CA GLU A 164 29.83 9.67 20.82
C GLU A 164 30.94 10.66 21.21
N LYS A 165 30.69 11.56 22.17
CA LYS A 165 31.71 12.45 22.74
C LYS A 165 32.65 11.71 23.70
N MET A 166 32.15 10.70 24.40
CA MET A 166 32.95 9.85 25.30
C MET A 166 33.88 8.90 24.52
N THR A 167 33.43 8.32 23.41
CA THR A 167 34.27 7.44 22.56
C THR A 167 35.37 8.19 21.80
N ASN A 168 35.17 9.48 21.49
CA ASN A 168 36.20 10.31 20.84
C ASN A 168 37.19 10.98 21.80
N SER A 169 36.98 10.87 23.13
CA SER A 169 37.87 11.48 24.14
C SER A 169 38.80 10.48 24.84
N THR A 170 38.82 9.20 24.45
CA THR A 170 39.72 8.18 25.03
C THR A 170 40.77 7.60 24.08
N ASN A 171 40.88 8.08 22.84
CA ASN A 171 41.96 7.70 21.93
C ASN A 171 42.77 8.92 21.49
N SER A 172 43.53 9.51 22.43
CA SER A 172 44.67 10.35 22.09
C SER A 172 45.95 9.61 22.47
N GLU A 173 46.48 8.86 21.51
CA GLU A 173 47.91 8.59 21.27
C GLU A 173 48.01 7.38 20.33
N ASN A 174 47.91 7.66 19.02
CA ASN A 174 48.70 6.99 18.00
C ASN A 174 48.57 7.76 16.68
N SER A 175 49.64 8.46 16.33
CA SER A 175 49.81 9.19 15.09
C SER A 175 49.91 8.21 13.91
N ASN A 176 48.83 8.08 13.14
CA ASN A 176 48.89 7.75 11.73
C ASN A 176 47.90 8.67 11.01
N ALA A 177 48.41 9.41 10.02
CA ALA A 177 47.65 10.38 9.24
C ALA A 177 46.65 9.67 8.32
N GLU A 178 45.49 9.30 8.87
CA GLU A 178 44.30 8.98 8.08
C GLU A 178 43.73 10.28 7.51
N LYS A 179 43.51 10.33 6.19
CA LYS A 179 42.79 11.42 5.53
C LYS A 179 41.39 11.48 6.13
N THR A 180 41.13 12.45 7.01
CA THR A 180 39.77 12.81 7.42
C THR A 180 38.93 13.07 6.17
N GLU A 181 37.99 12.18 5.86
CA GLU A 181 37.03 12.40 4.78
C GLU A 181 36.23 13.67 5.09
N GLU A 182 36.34 14.68 4.23
CA GLU A 182 35.52 15.89 4.32
C GLU A 182 34.02 15.51 4.18
N ARG A 183 33.17 16.04 5.07
CA ARG A 183 31.72 15.80 5.10
C ARG A 183 30.95 17.10 5.12
N MET A 184 29.78 17.12 4.48
CA MET A 184 28.78 18.16 4.68
C MET A 184 27.99 17.89 5.96
N ASP A 185 27.59 18.94 6.65
CA ASP A 185 26.85 18.88 7.91
C ASP A 185 25.70 19.87 7.90
N VAL A 186 24.49 19.37 8.08
CA VAL A 186 23.26 20.16 8.08
C VAL A 186 23.22 21.22 9.19
N ARG A 187 24.01 21.04 10.26
CA ARG A 187 24.11 21.96 11.41
C ARG A 187 24.89 23.23 11.13
N GLN A 188 25.59 23.31 9.99
CA GLN A 188 26.28 24.54 9.61
C GLN A 188 25.27 25.66 9.32
N LYS A 189 25.50 26.85 9.91
CA LYS A 189 24.65 28.02 9.67
C LYS A 189 24.62 28.36 8.18
N HIS A 190 23.44 28.69 7.66
CA HIS A 190 23.21 28.98 6.23
C HIS A 190 23.65 27.85 5.27
N CYS A 191 23.66 26.59 5.74
CA CYS A 191 23.95 25.44 4.87
C CYS A 191 22.79 25.17 3.91
N LEU A 192 21.57 25.07 4.44
CA LEU A 192 20.38 24.67 3.70
C LEU A 192 19.71 25.86 2.99
N ALA A 193 19.20 25.60 1.80
CA ALA A 193 18.39 26.54 1.02
C ALA A 193 16.89 26.23 1.15
N TYR A 194 16.49 24.98 0.91
CA TYR A 194 15.08 24.61 0.91
C TYR A 194 14.87 23.15 1.29
N VAL A 195 13.64 22.82 1.69
CA VAL A 195 13.23 21.46 2.07
C VAL A 195 11.96 21.08 1.32
N LEU A 196 11.97 19.92 0.67
CA LEU A 196 10.83 19.37 -0.05
C LEU A 196 10.55 17.94 0.38
N HIS A 197 9.38 17.41 0.00
CA HIS A 197 9.14 15.98 0.02
C HIS A 197 9.01 15.43 -1.39
N THR A 198 9.42 14.18 -1.59
CA THR A 198 9.19 13.44 -2.83
C THR A 198 8.32 12.22 -2.54
N SER A 199 7.43 11.85 -3.47
CA SER A 199 6.73 10.57 -3.44
C SER A 199 7.75 9.46 -3.66
N GLY A 200 8.31 8.89 -2.60
CA GLY A 200 9.32 7.84 -2.71
C GLY A 200 8.81 6.66 -3.55
N THR A 201 9.72 5.96 -4.22
CA THR A 201 9.43 4.75 -5.02
C THR A 201 8.83 3.61 -4.20
N THR A 202 8.88 3.71 -2.86
CA THR A 202 8.32 2.78 -1.87
C THR A 202 6.93 3.19 -1.36
N GLY A 203 6.34 4.28 -1.88
CA GLY A 203 5.04 4.80 -1.46
C GLY A 203 5.06 5.70 -0.21
N ILE A 204 6.17 5.76 0.53
CA ILE A 204 6.36 6.68 1.67
C ILE A 204 7.08 7.95 1.20
N PRO A 205 6.52 9.16 1.45
CA PRO A 205 7.19 10.40 1.09
C PRO A 205 8.53 10.59 1.82
N LYS A 206 9.61 10.87 1.06
CA LYS A 206 10.94 11.15 1.60
C LYS A 206 11.13 12.64 1.78
N ILE A 207 11.82 13.07 2.83
CA ILE A 207 12.23 14.47 2.99
C ILE A 207 13.58 14.69 2.35
N VAL A 208 13.71 15.76 1.58
CA VAL A 208 14.96 16.16 0.95
C VAL A 208 15.31 17.57 1.41
N ARG A 209 16.41 17.70 2.17
CA ARG A 209 16.96 18.99 2.59
C ARG A 209 18.10 19.35 1.65
N VAL A 210 17.98 20.49 0.99
CA VAL A 210 18.87 20.88 -0.11
C VAL A 210 19.85 21.96 0.33
N PRO A 211 21.17 21.71 0.29
CA PRO A 211 22.18 22.72 0.58
C PRO A 211 22.27 23.81 -0.51
N HIS A 212 22.64 25.03 -0.11
CA HIS A 212 23.02 26.09 -1.05
C HIS A 212 24.13 25.64 -2.00
N ALA A 213 25.16 24.95 -1.47
CA ALA A 213 26.27 24.44 -2.25
C ALA A 213 25.85 23.41 -3.33
N CYS A 214 24.68 22.79 -3.16
CA CYS A 214 24.14 21.81 -4.10
C CYS A 214 23.34 22.48 -5.23
N ILE A 215 22.49 23.47 -4.92
CA ILE A 215 21.62 24.14 -5.91
C ILE A 215 22.32 25.30 -6.66
N VAL A 216 23.21 26.06 -6.02
CA VAL A 216 23.83 27.25 -6.63
C VAL A 216 24.56 26.96 -7.96
N PRO A 217 25.34 25.86 -8.10
CA PRO A 217 25.97 25.52 -9.38
C PRO A 217 24.96 25.33 -10.52
N ASN A 218 23.79 24.78 -10.20
CA ASN A 218 22.71 24.58 -11.16
C ASN A 218 22.18 25.93 -11.68
N ILE A 219 21.88 26.86 -10.77
CA ILE A 219 21.44 28.23 -11.12
C ILE A 219 22.49 28.93 -11.97
N GLN A 220 23.75 28.94 -11.54
CA GLN A 220 24.84 29.59 -12.28
C GLN A 220 25.01 29.03 -13.69
N HIS A 221 24.92 27.70 -13.84
CA HIS A 221 25.10 27.07 -15.13
C HIS A 221 23.95 27.39 -16.09
N PHE A 222 22.69 27.39 -15.61
CA PHE A 222 21.55 27.75 -16.46
C PHE A 222 21.55 29.20 -16.91
N ARG A 223 22.05 30.13 -16.09
CA ARG A 223 22.22 31.53 -16.51
C ARG A 223 23.12 31.66 -17.73
N ILE A 224 24.22 30.90 -17.74
CA ILE A 224 25.19 30.87 -18.84
C ILE A 224 24.62 30.10 -20.02
N LEU A 225 24.11 28.89 -19.77
CA LEU A 225 23.60 27.99 -20.80
C LEU A 225 22.43 28.58 -21.58
N PHE A 226 21.54 29.27 -20.88
CA PHE A 226 20.40 29.97 -21.47
C PHE A 226 20.70 31.45 -21.74
N GLU A 227 21.95 31.92 -21.63
CA GLU A 227 22.34 33.29 -21.98
C GLU A 227 21.38 34.35 -21.43
N ILE A 228 21.08 34.29 -20.14
CA ILE A 228 20.00 35.08 -19.53
C ILE A 228 20.45 36.52 -19.31
N THR A 229 19.56 37.45 -19.64
CA THR A 229 19.78 38.89 -19.57
C THR A 229 18.66 39.58 -18.80
N GLN A 230 18.86 40.85 -18.47
CA GLN A 230 17.85 41.68 -17.81
C GLN A 230 16.62 42.01 -18.66
N GLU A 231 16.60 41.63 -19.94
CA GLU A 231 15.45 41.80 -20.83
C GLU A 231 14.57 40.54 -20.89
N ASP A 232 14.95 39.49 -20.17
CA ASP A 232 14.22 38.23 -20.15
C ASP A 232 13.04 38.23 -19.19
N VAL A 233 12.03 37.46 -19.57
CA VAL A 233 10.86 37.16 -18.74
C VAL A 233 10.76 35.65 -18.60
N LEU A 234 10.95 35.16 -17.37
CA LEU A 234 10.84 33.76 -16.99
C LEU A 234 9.46 33.51 -16.39
N PHE A 235 8.77 32.48 -16.85
CA PHE A 235 7.50 32.06 -16.26
C PHE A 235 7.73 31.08 -15.10
N LEU A 236 7.13 31.36 -13.93
CA LEU A 236 7.04 30.42 -12.82
C LEU A 236 5.98 29.35 -13.13
N ALA A 237 6.35 28.37 -13.95
CA ALA A 237 5.49 27.27 -14.35
C ALA A 237 5.27 26.30 -13.20
N SER A 238 6.34 25.93 -12.50
CA SER A 238 6.38 24.82 -11.55
C SER A 238 5.67 25.15 -10.23
N PRO A 239 5.00 24.18 -9.58
CA PRO A 239 4.51 24.33 -8.21
C PRO A 239 5.66 24.54 -7.22
N LEU A 240 5.43 25.27 -6.13
CA LEU A 240 6.46 25.55 -5.12
C LEU A 240 6.94 24.31 -4.37
N THR A 241 6.10 23.27 -4.31
CA THR A 241 6.43 21.97 -3.73
C THR A 241 7.35 21.12 -4.63
N PHE A 242 7.75 21.63 -5.80
CA PHE A 242 8.66 20.98 -6.74
C PHE A 242 9.93 21.81 -6.94
N ASP A 243 11.09 21.15 -6.96
CA ASP A 243 12.38 21.83 -7.09
C ASP A 243 12.63 22.65 -8.36
N PRO A 244 11.98 22.44 -9.53
CA PRO A 244 12.25 23.27 -10.69
C PRO A 244 11.73 24.70 -10.51
N SER A 245 10.79 24.92 -9.58
CA SER A 245 10.35 26.27 -9.18
C SER A 245 11.50 27.09 -8.58
N VAL A 246 12.41 26.44 -7.85
CA VAL A 246 13.61 27.07 -7.29
C VAL A 246 14.53 27.53 -8.42
N VAL A 247 14.69 26.69 -9.45
CA VAL A 247 15.47 27.05 -10.64
C VAL A 247 14.83 28.26 -11.33
N GLU A 248 13.52 28.23 -11.61
CA GLU A 248 12.79 29.34 -12.25
C GLU A 248 12.94 30.66 -11.50
N ILE A 249 12.72 30.66 -10.18
CA ILE A 249 12.82 31.85 -9.32
C ILE A 249 14.25 32.40 -9.33
N PHE A 250 15.23 31.57 -9.00
CA PHE A 250 16.59 32.07 -8.76
C PHE A 250 17.37 32.31 -10.04
N VAL A 251 17.07 31.62 -11.13
CA VAL A 251 17.66 31.92 -12.44
C VAL A 251 17.20 33.30 -12.94
N ALA A 252 15.93 33.66 -12.74
CA ALA A 252 15.42 34.99 -13.07
C ALA A 252 16.08 36.07 -12.19
N LEU A 253 15.94 35.91 -10.87
CA LEU A 253 16.32 36.93 -9.89
C LEU A 253 17.83 37.10 -9.71
N SER A 254 18.65 36.14 -10.13
CA SER A 254 20.11 36.30 -10.14
C SER A 254 20.64 36.90 -11.44
N SER A 255 19.79 37.16 -12.43
CA SER A 255 20.19 37.64 -13.77
C SER A 255 19.68 39.02 -14.13
N GLY A 256 18.93 39.68 -13.25
CA GLY A 256 18.27 40.95 -13.57
C GLY A 256 16.99 40.79 -14.40
N ALA A 257 16.57 39.56 -14.70
CA ALA A 257 15.38 39.23 -15.47
C ALA A 257 14.10 39.40 -14.64
N CYS A 258 12.95 39.37 -15.30
CA CYS A 258 11.64 39.42 -14.65
C CYS A 258 11.07 38.01 -14.46
N LEU A 259 10.57 37.72 -13.25
CA LEU A 259 9.79 36.51 -12.95
C LEU A 259 8.29 36.81 -13.10
N LEU A 260 7.63 36.15 -14.04
CA LEU A 260 6.18 36.21 -14.23
C LEU A 260 5.47 35.13 -13.40
N ILE A 261 4.52 35.55 -12.57
CA ILE A 261 3.67 34.70 -11.75
C ILE A 261 2.20 34.92 -12.15
N VAL A 262 1.47 33.82 -12.32
CA VAL A 262 0.01 33.84 -12.57
C VAL A 262 -0.67 32.85 -11.62
N PRO A 263 -1.95 33.07 -11.25
CA PRO A 263 -2.70 32.14 -10.42
C PRO A 263 -2.76 30.73 -11.01
N THR A 264 -2.79 29.72 -10.15
CA THR A 264 -2.91 28.31 -10.56
C THR A 264 -4.14 28.06 -11.43
N SER A 265 -5.27 28.74 -11.17
CA SER A 265 -6.48 28.65 -11.99
C SER A 265 -6.24 29.06 -13.45
N VAL A 266 -5.36 30.02 -13.71
CA VAL A 266 -4.97 30.45 -15.07
C VAL A 266 -4.05 29.42 -15.72
N LYS A 267 -3.13 28.83 -14.95
CA LYS A 267 -2.29 27.71 -15.42
C LYS A 267 -3.13 26.54 -15.92
N MET A 268 -4.36 26.42 -15.43
CA MET A 268 -5.30 25.37 -15.83
C MET A 268 -6.04 25.62 -17.16
N LEU A 269 -5.88 26.79 -17.78
CA LEU A 269 -6.61 27.20 -18.99
C LEU A 269 -5.65 27.42 -20.17
N PRO A 270 -5.46 26.44 -21.08
CA PRO A 270 -4.35 26.46 -22.05
C PRO A 270 -4.36 27.67 -22.99
N SER A 271 -5.52 28.02 -23.58
CA SER A 271 -5.64 29.17 -24.48
C SER A 271 -5.41 30.50 -23.76
N LYS A 272 -5.93 30.63 -22.53
CA LYS A 272 -5.74 31.83 -21.71
C LYS A 272 -4.27 31.95 -21.28
N LEU A 273 -3.67 30.86 -20.84
CA LEU A 273 -2.25 30.80 -20.47
C LEU A 273 -1.36 31.18 -21.66
N ALA A 274 -1.57 30.60 -22.84
CA ALA A 274 -0.76 30.92 -24.03
C ALA A 274 -0.85 32.41 -24.39
N ALA A 275 -2.04 33.01 -24.34
CA ALA A 275 -2.22 34.44 -24.59
C ALA A 275 -1.48 35.30 -23.56
N VAL A 276 -1.59 34.97 -22.27
CA VAL A 276 -0.90 35.68 -21.19
C VAL A 276 0.62 35.57 -21.35
N LEU A 277 1.15 34.37 -21.59
CA LEU A 277 2.58 34.15 -21.70
C LEU A 277 3.18 34.81 -22.96
N PHE A 278 2.63 34.55 -24.15
CA PHE A 278 3.30 34.92 -25.40
C PHE A 278 2.81 36.22 -26.02
N SER A 279 1.54 36.57 -25.81
CA SER A 279 0.94 37.78 -26.39
C SER A 279 1.02 38.97 -25.43
N HIS A 280 0.71 38.80 -24.15
CA HIS A 280 0.67 39.91 -23.19
C HIS A 280 2.05 40.18 -22.57
N HIS A 281 2.68 39.17 -21.98
CA HIS A 281 3.94 39.34 -21.24
C HIS A 281 5.21 39.00 -22.03
N ARG A 282 5.04 38.43 -23.23
CA ARG A 282 6.14 38.06 -24.13
C ARG A 282 7.26 37.24 -23.46
N VAL A 283 6.88 36.18 -22.75
CA VAL A 283 7.78 35.25 -22.06
C VAL A 283 8.88 34.73 -23.00
N THR A 284 10.13 34.88 -22.57
CA THR A 284 11.32 34.54 -23.36
C THR A 284 11.88 33.18 -22.98
N ILE A 285 11.70 32.74 -21.73
CA ILE A 285 12.19 31.45 -21.24
C ILE A 285 11.04 30.69 -20.56
N LEU A 286 10.85 29.44 -20.98
CA LEU A 286 9.90 28.52 -20.39
C LEU A 286 10.62 27.23 -19.99
N GLN A 287 10.61 26.95 -18.69
CA GLN A 287 10.90 25.62 -18.17
C GLN A 287 9.56 24.93 -17.89
N ALA A 288 9.38 23.71 -18.39
CA ALA A 288 8.11 23.00 -18.26
C ALA A 288 8.30 21.49 -18.30
N THR A 289 7.31 20.74 -17.83
CA THR A 289 7.23 19.31 -18.15
C THR A 289 6.72 19.13 -19.58
N PRO A 290 7.10 18.04 -20.27
CA PRO A 290 6.47 17.62 -21.52
C PRO A 290 4.94 17.61 -21.43
N THR A 291 4.38 17.15 -20.31
CA THR A 291 2.93 17.15 -20.07
C THR A 291 2.31 18.55 -20.06
N LEU A 292 2.92 19.53 -19.38
CA LEU A 292 2.45 20.91 -19.40
C LEU A 292 2.46 21.50 -20.81
N LEU A 293 3.48 21.17 -21.61
CA LEU A 293 3.54 21.62 -23.00
C LEU A 293 2.43 20.99 -23.85
N ARG A 294 2.19 19.67 -23.71
CA ARG A 294 1.11 18.95 -24.43
C ARG A 294 -0.26 19.53 -24.18
N ARG A 295 -0.50 20.07 -22.98
CA ARG A 295 -1.76 20.67 -22.58
C ARG A 295 -2.21 21.83 -23.47
N PHE A 296 -1.28 22.55 -24.12
CA PHE A 296 -1.65 23.58 -25.08
C PHE A 296 -2.35 23.00 -26.32
N GLY A 297 -2.14 21.72 -26.64
CA GLY A 297 -2.60 21.10 -27.88
C GLY A 297 -1.69 21.44 -29.06
N SER A 298 -1.59 20.52 -30.02
CA SER A 298 -0.59 20.60 -31.09
C SER A 298 -0.72 21.87 -31.93
N GLN A 299 -1.96 22.30 -32.17
CA GLN A 299 -2.27 23.49 -32.95
C GLN A 299 -1.85 24.79 -32.25
N LEU A 300 -2.10 24.92 -30.94
CA LEU A 300 -1.72 26.12 -30.20
C LEU A 300 -0.21 26.18 -29.96
N ILE A 301 0.43 25.02 -29.75
CA ILE A 301 1.88 24.94 -29.68
C ILE A 301 2.48 25.47 -31.00
N LYS A 302 2.00 24.97 -32.14
CA LYS A 302 2.54 25.37 -33.45
C LYS A 302 2.22 26.81 -33.84
N SER A 303 1.00 27.28 -33.57
CA SER A 303 0.53 28.60 -33.98
C SER A 303 0.95 29.73 -33.03
N THR A 304 1.23 29.43 -31.76
CA THR A 304 1.52 30.43 -30.73
C THR A 304 2.84 30.17 -30.00
N VAL A 305 2.97 29.02 -29.30
CA VAL A 305 4.12 28.77 -28.40
C VAL A 305 5.45 28.68 -29.15
N LEU A 306 5.47 27.88 -30.21
CA LEU A 306 6.60 27.61 -31.11
C LEU A 306 6.34 28.15 -32.51
N SER A 307 5.66 29.30 -32.62
CA SER A 307 5.44 29.98 -33.89
C SER A 307 6.69 30.75 -34.35
N ALA A 308 6.66 31.31 -35.56
CA ALA A 308 7.72 32.21 -36.04
C ALA A 308 7.78 33.54 -35.26
N SER A 309 6.63 34.00 -34.75
CA SER A 309 6.47 35.29 -34.07
C SER A 309 6.52 35.20 -32.53
N THR A 310 6.71 34.00 -32.00
CA THR A 310 6.81 33.77 -30.55
C THR A 310 7.97 34.57 -29.94
N SER A 311 7.76 35.03 -28.71
CA SER A 311 8.81 35.64 -27.88
C SER A 311 9.75 34.60 -27.26
N LEU A 312 9.35 33.33 -27.26
CA LEU A 312 10.07 32.25 -26.60
C LEU A 312 11.39 31.94 -27.30
N ARG A 313 12.51 32.24 -26.63
CA ARG A 313 13.86 31.92 -27.11
C ARG A 313 14.38 30.60 -26.57
N VAL A 314 13.99 30.21 -25.34
CA VAL A 314 14.44 28.98 -24.69
C VAL A 314 13.26 28.20 -24.14
N LEU A 315 13.17 26.94 -24.52
CA LEU A 315 12.25 25.95 -23.97
C LEU A 315 13.06 24.81 -23.34
N ALA A 316 13.02 24.70 -22.02
CA ALA A 316 13.64 23.60 -21.29
C ALA A 316 12.58 22.61 -20.83
N LEU A 317 12.66 21.36 -21.30
CA LEU A 317 11.74 20.30 -20.92
C LEU A 317 12.46 19.29 -20.01
N GLY A 318 11.84 18.95 -18.89
CA GLY A 318 12.39 17.98 -17.96
C GLY A 318 11.37 17.44 -16.97
N GLY A 319 11.82 16.49 -16.15
CA GLY A 319 11.02 15.85 -15.09
C GLY A 319 10.13 14.70 -15.57
N GLU A 320 10.10 14.45 -16.88
CA GLU A 320 9.41 13.33 -17.54
C GLU A 320 10.21 12.90 -18.77
N ALA A 321 9.85 11.76 -19.37
CA ALA A 321 10.46 11.29 -20.61
C ALA A 321 10.32 12.34 -21.73
N PHE A 322 11.44 12.68 -22.37
CA PHE A 322 11.48 13.74 -23.37
C PHE A 322 10.69 13.34 -24.64
N PRO A 323 9.95 14.27 -25.28
CA PRO A 323 9.21 13.96 -26.51
C PRO A 323 10.12 13.50 -27.65
N SER A 324 9.62 12.61 -28.51
CA SER A 324 10.39 12.19 -29.68
C SER A 324 10.66 13.38 -30.63
N LEU A 325 11.74 13.30 -31.40
CA LEU A 325 12.08 14.34 -32.37
C LEU A 325 10.96 14.54 -33.41
N THR A 326 10.22 13.49 -33.75
CA THR A 326 9.06 13.56 -34.64
C THR A 326 7.95 14.43 -34.05
N VAL A 327 7.62 14.24 -32.77
CA VAL A 327 6.62 15.04 -32.06
C VAL A 327 7.06 16.50 -31.98
N LEU A 328 8.32 16.77 -31.60
CA LEU A 328 8.85 18.14 -31.54
C LEU A 328 8.80 18.85 -32.89
N LYS A 329 9.15 18.17 -33.99
CA LYS A 329 9.01 18.72 -35.35
C LYS A 329 7.57 19.10 -35.67
N SER A 330 6.62 18.26 -35.26
CA SER A 330 5.19 18.52 -35.51
C SER A 330 4.67 19.76 -34.78
N TRP A 331 5.21 20.03 -33.59
CA TRP A 331 4.89 21.18 -32.76
C TRP A 331 5.55 22.47 -33.21
N ARG A 332 6.65 22.38 -33.96
CA ARG A 332 7.42 23.53 -34.37
C ARG A 332 6.79 24.22 -35.58
N GLY A 333 6.52 25.51 -35.46
CA GLY A 333 6.12 26.37 -36.57
C GLY A 333 7.27 26.57 -37.55
N VAL A 334 6.94 26.86 -38.81
CA VAL A 334 7.93 27.24 -39.82
C VAL A 334 8.67 28.49 -39.33
N ASP A 335 9.99 28.55 -39.53
CA ASP A 335 10.87 29.65 -39.10
C ASP A 335 10.94 29.94 -37.59
N ASN A 336 10.42 29.06 -36.74
CA ASN A 336 10.61 29.17 -35.30
C ASN A 336 12.10 29.08 -34.93
N LYS A 337 12.57 29.90 -33.98
CA LYS A 337 13.98 29.97 -33.56
C LYS A 337 14.21 29.57 -32.10
N THR A 338 13.20 29.01 -31.44
CA THR A 338 13.28 28.62 -30.03
C THR A 338 14.31 27.50 -29.87
N GLN A 339 15.26 27.69 -28.95
CA GLN A 339 16.21 26.67 -28.55
C GLN A 339 15.53 25.69 -27.59
N ILE A 340 15.54 24.41 -27.92
CA ILE A 340 14.92 23.37 -27.10
C ILE A 340 15.99 22.59 -26.36
N PHE A 341 15.82 22.43 -25.05
CA PHE A 341 16.71 21.68 -24.17
C PHE A 341 15.96 20.54 -23.49
N ASN A 342 16.58 19.37 -23.47
CA ASN A 342 16.25 18.29 -22.53
C ASN A 342 17.05 18.51 -21.25
N VAL A 343 16.39 18.54 -20.09
CA VAL A 343 17.04 18.62 -18.78
C VAL A 343 16.58 17.45 -17.91
N TYR A 344 17.53 16.78 -17.27
CA TYR A 344 17.28 15.57 -16.49
C TYR A 344 17.91 15.68 -15.12
N GLY A 345 17.24 15.19 -14.09
CA GLY A 345 17.75 15.16 -12.72
C GLY A 345 16.71 14.69 -11.72
N ILE A 346 17.12 14.62 -10.46
CA ILE A 346 16.32 14.17 -9.32
C ILE A 346 16.51 15.11 -8.13
N THR A 347 15.51 15.20 -7.25
CA THR A 347 15.52 16.12 -6.11
C THR A 347 16.66 15.83 -5.13
N GLU A 348 17.05 14.56 -4.99
CA GLU A 348 18.14 14.09 -4.12
C GLU A 348 19.53 14.63 -4.52
N VAL A 349 19.64 15.22 -5.72
CA VAL A 349 20.86 15.85 -6.26
C VAL A 349 20.58 17.29 -6.70
N SER A 350 19.55 17.91 -6.11
CA SER A 350 19.14 19.30 -6.31
C SER A 350 18.72 19.62 -7.75
N SER A 351 17.50 19.21 -8.07
CA SER A 351 16.81 19.45 -9.34
C SER A 351 17.56 18.85 -10.53
N TRP A 352 17.90 19.65 -11.55
CA TRP A 352 18.55 19.16 -12.76
C TRP A 352 20.02 18.74 -12.53
N ALA A 353 20.46 17.73 -13.27
CA ALA A 353 21.79 17.12 -13.20
C ALA A 353 22.48 17.09 -14.56
N THR A 354 21.74 16.88 -15.65
CA THR A 354 22.27 16.90 -17.02
C THR A 354 21.41 17.75 -17.95
N PHE A 355 21.99 18.14 -19.08
CA PHE A 355 21.31 18.89 -20.13
C PHE A 355 21.75 18.43 -21.52
N HIS A 356 20.82 18.45 -22.48
CA HIS A 356 21.09 18.25 -23.89
C HIS A 356 20.36 19.32 -24.71
N ARG A 357 21.11 20.16 -25.43
CA ARG A 357 20.52 21.10 -26.39
C ARG A 357 20.22 20.36 -27.68
N ILE A 358 18.97 20.38 -28.13
CA ILE A 358 18.58 19.75 -29.40
C ILE A 358 19.25 20.52 -30.56
N PRO A 359 20.11 19.87 -31.36
CA PRO A 359 20.72 20.50 -32.52
C PRO A 359 19.68 20.90 -33.57
N GLU A 360 19.79 22.13 -34.07
CA GLU A 360 18.89 22.69 -35.10
C GLU A 360 18.81 21.82 -36.36
N LYS A 361 19.92 21.19 -36.74
CA LYS A 361 19.99 20.23 -37.86
C LYS A 361 19.03 19.05 -37.71
N PHE A 362 18.77 18.58 -36.50
CA PHE A 362 17.86 17.47 -36.26
C PHE A 362 16.41 17.90 -36.30
N LEU A 363 16.11 19.13 -35.90
CA LEU A 363 14.78 19.74 -36.02
C LEU A 363 14.40 20.00 -37.48
N ASN A 364 15.37 20.37 -38.33
CA ASN A 364 15.13 20.69 -39.74
C ASN A 364 15.34 19.50 -40.70
N SER A 365 15.83 18.36 -40.21
CA SER A 365 16.07 17.18 -41.05
C SER A 365 14.77 16.45 -41.41
N THR A 366 14.67 15.96 -42.65
CA THR A 366 13.61 15.05 -43.12
C THR A 366 13.85 13.58 -42.73
N LEU A 367 15.04 13.24 -42.22
CA LEU A 367 15.36 11.89 -41.77
C LEU A 367 14.57 11.55 -40.50
N LYS A 368 13.95 10.36 -40.48
CA LYS A 368 13.43 9.76 -39.26
C LYS A 368 14.63 9.35 -38.41
N CYS A 369 14.84 10.01 -37.27
CA CYS A 369 15.78 9.54 -36.27
C CYS A 369 15.02 8.57 -35.36
N GLU A 370 15.48 7.32 -35.30
CA GLU A 370 14.83 6.26 -34.51
C GLU A 370 15.30 6.23 -33.05
N LEU A 371 16.40 6.92 -32.72
CA LEU A 371 16.97 6.93 -31.37
C LEU A 371 16.28 8.00 -30.48
N PRO A 372 16.05 7.70 -29.19
CA PRO A 372 15.57 8.68 -28.21
C PRO A 372 16.51 9.89 -28.09
N VAL A 373 16.01 10.97 -27.49
CA VAL A 373 16.86 12.14 -27.20
C VAL A 373 17.81 11.82 -26.03
N PRO A 374 19.12 12.10 -26.14
CA PRO A 374 20.06 11.87 -25.05
C PRO A 374 19.72 12.68 -23.79
N LEU A 375 20.10 12.16 -22.62
CA LEU A 375 20.11 12.90 -21.36
C LEU A 375 21.21 13.98 -21.32
N GLY A 376 22.22 13.85 -22.18
CA GLY A 376 23.24 14.87 -22.42
C GLY A 376 24.35 14.94 -21.37
N PHE A 377 24.88 16.14 -21.18
CA PHE A 377 26.11 16.41 -20.44
C PHE A 377 25.83 16.83 -18.99
N PRO A 378 26.72 16.53 -18.05
CA PRO A 378 26.58 16.96 -16.66
C PRO A 378 26.56 18.49 -16.52
N LEU A 379 25.70 18.99 -15.63
CA LEU A 379 25.72 20.37 -15.19
C LEU A 379 26.91 20.65 -14.25
N LEU A 380 27.23 21.93 -14.04
CA LEU A 380 28.34 22.37 -13.20
C LEU A 380 28.37 21.66 -11.84
N GLY A 381 29.51 21.04 -11.53
CA GLY A 381 29.74 20.32 -10.28
C GLY A 381 29.12 18.92 -10.19
N THR A 382 28.34 18.50 -11.19
CA THR A 382 27.67 17.19 -11.21
C THR A 382 28.59 16.12 -11.78
N VAL A 383 28.61 14.96 -11.14
CA VAL A 383 29.22 13.72 -11.64
C VAL A 383 28.10 12.75 -11.98
N VAL A 384 28.21 12.09 -13.13
CA VAL A 384 27.25 11.11 -13.62
C VAL A 384 27.99 9.81 -13.88
N GLU A 385 27.47 8.72 -13.35
CA GLU A 385 27.97 7.37 -13.60
C GLU A 385 26.80 6.48 -14.03
N VAL A 386 27.07 5.55 -14.94
CA VAL A 386 26.13 4.47 -15.27
C VAL A 386 26.76 3.19 -14.77
N ARG A 387 26.05 2.43 -13.93
CA ARG A 387 26.55 1.17 -13.37
C ARG A 387 25.70 0.00 -13.82
N ASP A 388 26.34 -1.13 -14.10
CA ASP A 388 25.67 -2.38 -14.43
C ASP A 388 25.08 -3.08 -13.20
N THR A 389 24.57 -4.31 -13.38
CA THR A 389 24.00 -5.11 -12.29
C THR A 389 25.01 -5.56 -11.24
N ASP A 390 26.29 -5.62 -11.60
CA ASP A 390 27.38 -6.03 -10.72
C ASP A 390 28.00 -4.81 -9.99
N GLY A 391 27.54 -3.60 -10.32
CA GLY A 391 27.93 -2.34 -9.68
C GLY A 391 29.12 -1.65 -10.32
N PHE A 392 29.61 -2.13 -11.47
CA PHE A 392 30.73 -1.53 -12.19
C PHE A 392 30.27 -0.40 -13.11
N THR A 393 31.06 0.68 -13.17
CA THR A 393 30.80 1.78 -14.10
C THR A 393 31.05 1.34 -15.53
N ILE A 394 30.04 1.51 -16.39
CA ILE A 394 30.08 1.16 -17.81
C ILE A 394 30.13 2.41 -18.69
N GLN A 395 30.77 2.29 -19.85
CA GLN A 395 30.84 3.35 -20.87
C GLN A 395 30.05 3.01 -22.15
N GLU A 396 29.53 1.79 -22.26
CA GLU A 396 28.73 1.33 -23.39
C GLU A 396 27.80 0.22 -22.87
N GLY A 397 26.55 0.17 -23.35
CA GLY A 397 25.57 -0.84 -22.95
C GLY A 397 24.54 -0.35 -21.93
N HIS A 398 23.86 -1.27 -21.24
CA HIS A 398 22.71 -0.97 -20.37
C HIS A 398 23.11 -0.88 -18.90
N GLY A 399 22.61 0.12 -18.17
CA GLY A 399 22.85 0.24 -16.74
C GLY A 399 21.93 1.25 -16.04
N GLN A 400 22.13 1.41 -14.74
CA GLN A 400 21.42 2.35 -13.88
C GLN A 400 22.24 3.63 -13.67
N VAL A 401 21.58 4.79 -13.70
CA VAL A 401 22.22 6.08 -13.48
C VAL A 401 22.46 6.34 -11.99
N PHE A 402 23.64 6.87 -11.68
CA PHE A 402 24.06 7.38 -10.39
C PHE A 402 24.49 8.83 -10.56
N LEU A 403 23.98 9.71 -9.70
CA LEU A 403 24.21 11.14 -9.75
C LEU A 403 24.83 11.63 -8.45
N GLY A 404 25.80 12.53 -8.55
CA GLY A 404 26.42 13.13 -7.38
C GLY A 404 27.42 14.20 -7.78
N GLY A 405 28.54 14.24 -7.07
CA GLY A 405 29.62 15.21 -7.23
C GLY A 405 30.09 15.71 -5.88
N ARG A 406 31.18 16.49 -5.84
CA ARG A 406 31.83 16.88 -4.56
C ARG A 406 30.81 17.47 -3.57
N ASN A 407 30.03 18.47 -4.00
CA ASN A 407 29.00 19.15 -3.19
C ASN A 407 27.58 18.95 -3.75
N ARG A 408 27.41 18.08 -4.74
CA ARG A 408 26.13 17.85 -5.43
C ARG A 408 25.43 16.64 -4.82
N VAL A 409 24.99 16.79 -3.57
CA VAL A 409 24.18 15.78 -2.88
C VAL A 409 23.33 16.44 -1.80
N CYS A 410 22.08 16.01 -1.68
CA CYS A 410 21.15 16.47 -0.65
C CYS A 410 21.10 15.51 0.55
N PHE A 411 20.61 16.00 1.68
CA PHE A 411 20.33 15.19 2.85
C PHE A 411 18.94 14.56 2.73
N LEU A 412 18.85 13.26 2.99
CA LEU A 412 17.62 12.48 2.91
C LEU A 412 17.14 12.08 4.30
N ASP A 413 15.87 12.30 4.58
CA ASP A 413 15.19 11.90 5.81
C ASP A 413 15.96 12.31 7.09
N ASP A 414 16.61 11.38 7.79
CA ASP A 414 17.30 11.64 9.07
C ASP A 414 18.82 11.85 8.91
N GLU A 415 19.34 11.98 7.68
CA GLU A 415 20.76 12.24 7.43
C GLU A 415 21.19 13.62 7.96
N MET A 416 22.11 13.62 8.93
CA MET A 416 22.69 14.84 9.50
C MET A 416 24.02 15.24 8.83
N THR A 417 24.78 14.24 8.35
CA THR A 417 26.05 14.44 7.65
C THR A 417 26.15 13.55 6.44
N VAL A 418 26.70 14.06 5.33
CA VAL A 418 26.90 13.29 4.09
C VAL A 418 28.35 13.47 3.62
N PRO A 419 29.08 12.38 3.31
CA PRO A 419 30.43 12.47 2.73
C PRO A 419 30.45 13.23 1.41
N LEU A 420 31.48 14.06 1.18
CA LEU A 420 31.67 14.72 -0.11
C LEU A 420 31.88 13.67 -1.22
N GLY A 421 31.30 13.93 -2.40
CA GLY A 421 31.39 12.99 -3.53
C GLY A 421 30.43 11.81 -3.46
N THR A 422 29.50 11.76 -2.50
CA THR A 422 28.45 10.73 -2.44
C THR A 422 27.64 10.71 -3.74
N MET A 423 27.44 9.49 -4.27
CA MET A 423 26.63 9.23 -5.46
C MET A 423 25.28 8.62 -5.06
N ARG A 424 24.17 9.18 -5.55
CA ARG A 424 22.81 8.69 -5.31
C ARG A 424 22.32 7.88 -6.51
N ALA A 425 21.80 6.69 -6.24
CA ALA A 425 21.14 5.86 -7.25
C ALA A 425 19.82 6.51 -7.66
N THR A 426 19.60 6.75 -8.96
CA THR A 426 18.38 7.42 -9.44
C THR A 426 17.19 6.46 -9.57
N GLY A 427 17.49 5.18 -9.82
CA GLY A 427 16.50 4.18 -10.19
C GLY A 427 16.20 4.15 -11.69
N ASP A 428 16.80 5.05 -12.46
CA ASP A 428 16.58 5.20 -13.88
C ASP A 428 17.56 4.35 -14.67
N LEU A 429 17.05 3.65 -15.68
CA LEU A 429 17.82 2.81 -16.58
C LEU A 429 18.12 3.59 -17.85
N VAL A 430 19.35 3.43 -18.34
CA VAL A 430 19.82 4.04 -19.58
C VAL A 430 20.54 3.03 -20.45
N MET A 431 20.57 3.29 -21.74
CA MET A 431 21.53 2.74 -22.69
C MET A 431 22.62 3.78 -22.91
N VAL A 432 23.88 3.44 -22.66
CA VAL A 432 25.02 4.23 -23.07
C VAL A 432 25.45 3.76 -24.45
N LYS A 433 25.48 4.69 -25.40
CA LYS A 433 25.94 4.42 -26.75
C LYS A 433 26.74 5.61 -27.27
N ASP A 434 27.94 5.36 -27.77
CA ASP A 434 28.84 6.39 -28.29
C ASP A 434 29.12 7.50 -27.25
N GLY A 435 29.11 7.14 -25.97
CA GLY A 435 29.27 8.08 -24.83
C GLY A 435 28.03 8.92 -24.50
N GLU A 436 26.92 8.76 -25.22
CA GLU A 436 25.63 9.41 -24.92
C GLU A 436 24.71 8.48 -24.12
N MET A 437 23.95 9.04 -23.18
CA MET A 437 22.99 8.28 -22.35
C MET A 437 21.58 8.46 -22.89
N PHE A 438 20.92 7.34 -23.21
CA PHE A 438 19.54 7.29 -23.68
C PHE A 438 18.64 6.70 -22.61
N PHE A 439 17.62 7.43 -22.19
CA PHE A 439 16.70 7.00 -21.15
C PHE A 439 15.84 5.81 -21.61
N LEU A 440 15.77 4.76 -20.79
CA LEU A 440 15.01 3.53 -21.05
C LEU A 440 13.81 3.36 -20.11
N GLY A 441 13.64 4.23 -19.12
CA GLY A 441 12.60 4.15 -18.10
C GLY A 441 13.15 3.89 -16.70
N ARG A 442 12.25 3.80 -15.72
CA ARG A 442 12.61 3.52 -14.33
C ARG A 442 12.53 2.04 -14.00
N LYS A 443 13.44 1.57 -13.17
CA LYS A 443 13.50 0.16 -12.70
C LYS A 443 12.22 -0.27 -11.97
N ASP A 444 11.56 0.65 -11.27
CA ASP A 444 10.35 0.43 -10.47
C ASP A 444 9.03 0.58 -11.27
N SER A 445 9.07 1.26 -12.42
CA SER A 445 7.89 1.59 -13.24
C SER A 445 7.70 0.65 -14.44
N GLN A 446 8.61 -0.31 -14.65
CA GLN A 446 8.47 -1.32 -15.70
C GLN A 446 7.43 -2.37 -15.31
N ILE A 447 6.46 -2.58 -16.20
CA ILE A 447 5.51 -3.67 -16.06
C ILE A 447 6.06 -4.95 -16.68
N LYS A 448 5.60 -6.10 -16.19
CA LYS A 448 5.93 -7.39 -16.79
C LYS A 448 4.69 -7.92 -17.53
N ARG A 449 4.76 -7.96 -18.86
CA ARG A 449 3.67 -8.43 -19.73
C ARG A 449 4.17 -9.58 -20.61
N HIS A 450 3.45 -10.69 -20.61
CA HIS A 450 3.81 -11.94 -21.31
C HIS A 450 5.26 -12.39 -21.02
N GLY A 451 5.68 -12.31 -19.75
CA GLY A 451 7.02 -12.70 -19.31
C GLY A 451 8.14 -11.70 -19.64
N LYS A 452 7.86 -10.63 -20.40
CA LYS A 452 8.84 -9.61 -20.81
C LYS A 452 8.61 -8.31 -20.06
N ARG A 453 9.69 -7.59 -19.73
CA ARG A 453 9.60 -6.25 -19.15
C ARG A 453 9.25 -5.25 -20.26
N LEU A 454 8.29 -4.39 -20.00
CA LEU A 454 7.82 -3.37 -20.92
C LEU A 454 7.85 -2.01 -20.20
N ASN A 455 8.46 -1.02 -20.85
CA ASN A 455 8.27 0.36 -20.46
C ASN A 455 7.04 0.93 -21.19
N ILE A 456 6.04 1.34 -20.42
CA ILE A 456 4.79 1.95 -20.91
C ILE A 456 5.06 3.28 -21.64
N GLU A 457 6.05 4.04 -21.20
CA GLU A 457 6.41 5.34 -21.78
C GLU A 457 6.93 5.19 -23.21
N LEU A 458 7.63 4.08 -23.51
CA LEU A 458 8.10 3.78 -24.86
C LEU A 458 6.91 3.59 -25.81
N VAL A 459 5.87 2.89 -25.36
CA VAL A 459 4.64 2.67 -26.14
C VAL A 459 3.95 4.01 -26.41
N GLN A 460 3.88 4.88 -25.40
CA GLN A 460 3.34 6.22 -25.55
C GLN A 460 4.14 7.04 -26.57
N GLN A 461 5.47 7.08 -26.46
CA GLN A 461 6.33 7.83 -27.39
C GLN A 461 6.18 7.39 -28.84
N VAL A 462 6.08 6.08 -29.08
CA VAL A 462 5.87 5.53 -30.43
C VAL A 462 4.49 5.91 -30.97
N ALA A 463 3.45 5.82 -30.14
CA ALA A 463 2.11 6.22 -30.52
C ALA A 463 2.00 7.71 -30.88
N GLU A 464 2.61 8.60 -30.09
CA GLU A 464 2.60 10.05 -30.36
C GLU A 464 3.37 10.42 -31.62
N GLY A 465 4.33 9.59 -32.03
CA GLY A 465 5.09 9.81 -33.27
C GLY A 465 4.26 9.61 -34.55
N LEU A 466 3.06 9.01 -34.45
CA LEU A 466 2.17 8.79 -35.59
C LEU A 466 1.46 10.10 -35.98
N GLN A 467 1.38 10.38 -37.28
CA GLN A 467 0.86 11.66 -37.78
C GLN A 467 -0.58 11.97 -37.33
N GLN A 468 -1.38 10.91 -37.17
CA GLN A 468 -2.80 10.97 -36.87
C GLN A 468 -3.11 11.19 -35.38
N VAL A 469 -2.13 10.96 -34.50
CA VAL A 469 -2.26 11.17 -33.05
C VAL A 469 -1.91 12.62 -32.74
N GLU A 470 -2.78 13.31 -31.99
CA GLU A 470 -2.49 14.65 -31.46
C GLU A 470 -1.79 14.56 -30.10
N SER A 471 -2.36 13.77 -29.19
CA SER A 471 -1.77 13.48 -27.89
C SER A 471 -2.25 12.11 -27.42
N CYS A 472 -1.48 11.44 -26.57
CA CYS A 472 -1.92 10.17 -26.00
C CYS A 472 -1.34 9.93 -24.60
N ALA A 473 -1.91 8.95 -23.92
CA ALA A 473 -1.44 8.44 -22.64
C ALA A 473 -1.62 6.92 -22.65
N VAL A 474 -0.65 6.19 -22.09
CA VAL A 474 -0.77 4.74 -21.94
C VAL A 474 -0.91 4.39 -20.47
N THR A 475 -1.87 3.54 -20.14
CA THR A 475 -2.06 3.05 -18.77
C THR A 475 -2.03 1.52 -18.73
N TRP A 476 -1.60 1.00 -17.58
CA TRP A 476 -1.67 -0.43 -17.27
C TRP A 476 -2.85 -0.68 -16.32
N TYR A 477 -3.99 -1.01 -16.90
CA TYR A 477 -5.26 -1.14 -16.21
C TYR A 477 -5.39 -2.53 -15.56
N ASN A 478 -5.78 -2.55 -14.28
CA ASN A 478 -5.94 -3.76 -13.44
C ASN A 478 -4.76 -4.73 -13.47
N GLN A 479 -3.56 -4.22 -13.76
CA GLN A 479 -2.35 -5.02 -13.95
C GLN A 479 -2.46 -6.11 -15.05
N GLU A 480 -3.41 -5.98 -15.97
CA GLU A 480 -3.70 -6.99 -16.99
C GLU A 480 -3.72 -6.42 -18.42
N LYS A 481 -4.22 -5.20 -18.61
CA LYS A 481 -4.45 -4.61 -19.94
C LYS A 481 -3.67 -3.32 -20.15
N LEU A 482 -3.05 -3.20 -21.32
CA LEU A 482 -2.37 -1.99 -21.78
C LEU A 482 -3.32 -1.17 -22.64
N ILE A 483 -3.74 -0.02 -22.13
CA ILE A 483 -4.73 0.84 -22.79
C ILE A 483 -4.02 2.09 -23.30
N LEU A 484 -4.18 2.40 -24.60
CA LEU A 484 -3.75 3.66 -25.18
C LEU A 484 -4.95 4.58 -25.33
N PHE A 485 -4.98 5.64 -24.53
CA PHE A 485 -5.91 6.75 -24.71
C PHE A 485 -5.29 7.75 -25.67
N MET A 486 -6.02 8.15 -26.70
CA MET A 486 -5.52 9.04 -27.73
C MET A 486 -6.55 10.12 -28.10
N VAL A 487 -6.05 11.33 -28.30
CA VAL A 487 -6.75 12.40 -28.99
C VAL A 487 -6.35 12.32 -30.47
N SER A 488 -7.33 12.15 -31.35
CA SER A 488 -7.09 12.01 -32.79
C SER A 488 -7.30 13.33 -33.51
N LYS A 489 -6.55 13.54 -34.60
CA LYS A 489 -6.78 14.68 -35.50
C LYS A 489 -7.94 14.47 -36.48
N ASN A 490 -8.33 13.22 -36.72
CA ASN A 490 -9.39 12.80 -37.65
C ASN A 490 -10.26 11.69 -37.02
N ASP A 491 -11.53 11.54 -37.41
CA ASP A 491 -12.48 10.62 -36.75
C ASP A 491 -12.35 9.12 -37.11
N LEU A 492 -11.56 8.76 -38.13
CA LEU A 492 -11.50 7.39 -38.70
C LEU A 492 -10.09 6.77 -38.67
N VAL A 493 -9.55 6.44 -37.48
CA VAL A 493 -8.12 6.08 -37.38
C VAL A 493 -7.75 4.89 -36.48
N LYS A 494 -8.67 4.24 -35.77
CA LYS A 494 -8.31 3.20 -34.78
C LYS A 494 -7.56 2.02 -35.40
N GLU A 495 -8.11 1.40 -36.45
CA GLU A 495 -7.49 0.22 -37.08
C GLU A 495 -6.16 0.54 -37.78
N TYR A 496 -6.06 1.72 -38.38
CA TYR A 496 -4.84 2.16 -39.03
C TYR A 496 -3.71 2.38 -38.01
N ILE A 497 -3.99 3.05 -36.89
CA ILE A 497 -3.02 3.27 -35.82
C ILE A 497 -2.56 1.94 -35.22
N PHE A 498 -3.48 0.99 -35.01
CA PHE A 498 -3.12 -0.32 -34.48
C PHE A 498 -2.12 -1.05 -35.40
N LYS A 499 -2.37 -1.02 -36.72
CA LYS A 499 -1.46 -1.61 -37.72
C LYS A 499 -0.13 -0.88 -37.82
N GLU A 500 -0.10 0.44 -37.65
CA GLU A 500 1.18 1.18 -37.63
C GLU A 500 1.98 0.90 -36.34
N LEU A 501 1.33 0.82 -35.18
CA LEU A 501 1.98 0.43 -33.93
C LEU A 501 2.62 -0.96 -34.01
N GLN A 502 1.96 -1.92 -34.68
CA GLN A 502 2.50 -3.26 -34.95
C GLN A 502 3.82 -3.28 -35.73
N LYS A 503 4.11 -2.25 -36.54
CA LYS A 503 5.37 -2.16 -37.30
C LYS A 503 6.53 -1.66 -36.47
N HIS A 504 6.25 -0.89 -35.41
CA HIS A 504 7.24 -0.19 -34.61
C HIS A 504 7.42 -0.79 -33.21
N LEU A 505 6.44 -1.55 -32.71
CA LEU A 505 6.47 -2.17 -31.39
C LEU A 505 6.50 -3.70 -31.49
N PRO A 506 7.23 -4.38 -30.59
CA PRO A 506 7.16 -5.84 -30.50
C PRO A 506 5.78 -6.29 -30.02
N SER A 507 5.38 -7.53 -30.34
CA SER A 507 4.01 -8.04 -30.10
C SER A 507 3.48 -7.81 -28.68
N HIS A 508 4.31 -8.03 -27.66
CA HIS A 508 3.96 -7.84 -26.24
C HIS A 508 3.85 -6.38 -25.78
N ALA A 509 4.27 -5.42 -26.60
CA ALA A 509 4.21 -3.97 -26.33
C ALA A 509 3.01 -3.28 -26.99
N ILE A 510 2.27 -4.00 -27.83
CA ILE A 510 1.11 -3.46 -28.55
C ILE A 510 -0.04 -3.27 -27.55
N PRO A 511 -0.67 -2.09 -27.45
CA PRO A 511 -1.83 -1.88 -26.60
C PRO A 511 -2.92 -2.92 -26.86
N ASP A 512 -3.59 -3.39 -25.81
CA ASP A 512 -4.75 -4.27 -25.94
C ASP A 512 -5.96 -3.50 -26.51
N GLU A 513 -6.10 -2.22 -26.12
CA GLU A 513 -7.23 -1.38 -26.52
C GLU A 513 -6.79 0.06 -26.87
N LEU A 514 -7.47 0.64 -27.87
CA LEU A 514 -7.32 2.02 -28.31
C LEU A 514 -8.59 2.83 -28.02
N VAL A 515 -8.46 3.82 -27.14
CA VAL A 515 -9.57 4.62 -26.63
C VAL A 515 -9.42 6.05 -27.17
N LEU A 516 -10.41 6.52 -27.94
CA LEU A 516 -10.46 7.91 -28.37
C LEU A 516 -11.05 8.76 -27.26
N ILE A 517 -10.37 9.84 -26.91
CA ILE A 517 -10.84 10.84 -25.93
C ILE A 517 -10.74 12.24 -26.54
N ASP A 518 -11.59 13.15 -26.05
CA ASP A 518 -11.58 14.54 -26.52
C ASP A 518 -10.35 15.31 -26.03
N SER A 519 -9.91 15.04 -24.80
CA SER A 519 -8.73 15.66 -24.19
C SER A 519 -8.14 14.80 -23.08
N LEU A 520 -6.82 14.87 -22.87
CA LEU A 520 -6.15 14.21 -21.76
C LEU A 520 -6.50 14.91 -20.42
N PRO A 521 -6.90 14.17 -19.37
CA PRO A 521 -7.10 14.73 -18.05
C PRO A 521 -5.76 14.95 -17.35
N PHE A 522 -5.64 16.06 -16.61
CA PHE A 522 -4.45 16.41 -15.86
C PHE A 522 -4.80 16.72 -14.41
N THR A 523 -3.92 16.29 -13.51
CA THR A 523 -3.95 16.63 -12.08
C THR A 523 -3.75 18.14 -11.85
N SER A 524 -4.04 18.62 -10.64
CA SER A 524 -3.71 19.99 -10.21
C SER A 524 -2.22 20.34 -10.35
N HIS A 525 -1.35 19.32 -10.28
CA HIS A 525 0.10 19.45 -10.45
C HIS A 525 0.55 19.35 -11.93
N GLY A 526 -0.38 19.28 -12.88
CA GLY A 526 -0.07 19.29 -14.31
C GLY A 526 0.50 17.99 -14.88
N LYS A 527 0.43 16.88 -14.12
CA LYS A 527 0.71 15.51 -14.62
C LYS A 527 -0.57 14.85 -15.14
N ILE A 528 -0.45 13.85 -16.00
CA ILE A 528 -1.60 13.05 -16.47
C ILE A 528 -2.33 12.44 -15.27
N ASP A 529 -3.65 12.63 -15.22
CA ASP A 529 -4.49 12.04 -14.18
C ASP A 529 -4.93 10.63 -14.60
N VAL A 530 -4.14 9.65 -14.17
CA VAL A 530 -4.40 8.22 -14.46
C VAL A 530 -5.71 7.75 -13.82
N SER A 531 -6.11 8.33 -12.68
CA SER A 531 -7.39 8.00 -12.03
C SER A 531 -8.56 8.45 -12.90
N GLU A 532 -8.53 9.68 -13.42
CA GLU A 532 -9.55 10.16 -14.35
C GLU A 532 -9.54 9.40 -15.68
N LEU A 533 -8.36 9.06 -16.23
CA LEU A 533 -8.30 8.19 -17.43
C LEU A 533 -8.97 6.83 -17.18
N ASN A 534 -8.72 6.22 -16.02
CA ASN A 534 -9.37 4.98 -15.65
C ASN A 534 -10.89 5.14 -15.53
N LYS A 535 -11.38 6.26 -14.98
CA LYS A 535 -12.83 6.60 -14.98
C LYS A 535 -13.38 6.79 -16.39
N MET A 536 -12.68 7.50 -17.27
CA MET A 536 -13.07 7.68 -18.67
C MET A 536 -13.16 6.34 -19.40
N TYR A 537 -12.21 5.43 -19.17
CA TYR A 537 -12.26 4.07 -19.71
C TYR A 537 -13.42 3.25 -19.13
N LEU A 538 -13.78 3.47 -17.86
CA LEU A 538 -14.99 2.90 -17.29
C LEU A 538 -16.24 3.39 -18.03
N ASN A 539 -16.28 4.66 -18.42
CA ASN A 539 -17.41 5.31 -19.10
C ASN A 539 -17.47 5.10 -20.64
N LEU A 540 -16.33 4.80 -21.29
CA LEU A 540 -16.21 4.66 -22.77
C LEU A 540 -16.40 3.25 -23.29
N LYS A 541 -16.27 2.23 -22.43
CA LYS A 541 -17.06 1.03 -22.72
C LYS A 541 -18.50 1.54 -22.83
N PRO A 542 -19.31 1.13 -23.83
CA PRO A 542 -20.74 1.36 -23.72
C PRO A 542 -21.05 1.00 -22.28
N GLU A 543 -21.57 1.97 -21.51
CA GLU A 543 -22.26 1.62 -20.30
C GLU A 543 -23.21 0.57 -20.81
N CYS A 544 -22.87 -0.67 -20.52
CA CYS A 544 -23.66 -1.79 -20.95
C CYS A 544 -24.85 -1.84 -19.98
N LYS A 545 -25.31 -0.66 -19.53
CA LYS A 545 -26.56 -0.37 -18.89
C LYS A 545 -27.58 -0.97 -19.80
N LEU A 546 -28.00 -2.13 -19.34
CA LEU A 546 -29.22 -2.79 -19.71
C LEU A 546 -30.31 -1.79 -20.05
N ASN A 547 -30.76 -1.81 -21.30
CA ASN A 547 -31.99 -1.12 -21.71
C ASN A 547 -33.25 -1.96 -21.41
N GLY A 548 -33.11 -3.21 -20.93
CA GLY A 548 -34.21 -4.08 -20.54
C GLY A 548 -33.77 -5.50 -20.16
N LYS A 549 -34.68 -6.29 -19.57
CA LYS A 549 -34.42 -7.67 -19.08
C LYS A 549 -33.90 -8.61 -20.18
N GLU A 550 -34.34 -8.41 -21.43
CA GLU A 550 -34.06 -9.29 -22.58
C GLU A 550 -32.60 -9.23 -23.06
N GLU A 551 -31.91 -8.09 -22.93
CA GLU A 551 -30.49 -7.94 -23.33
C GLU A 551 -29.49 -8.52 -22.32
N LEU A 552 -29.91 -8.77 -21.07
CA LEU A 552 -29.01 -9.24 -20.00
C LEU A 552 -28.46 -10.64 -20.31
N TRP A 553 -29.28 -11.48 -20.92
CA TRP A 553 -28.92 -12.88 -21.16
C TRP A 553 -27.87 -13.00 -22.26
N GLU A 554 -28.08 -12.33 -23.38
CA GLU A 554 -27.14 -12.34 -24.51
C GLU A 554 -25.78 -11.74 -24.12
N LYS A 555 -25.79 -10.63 -23.36
CA LYS A 555 -24.57 -9.98 -22.90
C LYS A 555 -23.82 -10.80 -21.85
N LEU A 556 -24.54 -11.51 -20.97
CA LEU A 556 -23.91 -12.44 -20.01
C LEU A 556 -23.24 -13.60 -20.73
N GLN A 557 -23.91 -14.19 -21.73
CA GLN A 557 -23.33 -15.25 -22.57
C GLN A 557 -22.09 -14.76 -23.34
N TYR A 558 -22.11 -13.53 -23.83
CA TYR A 558 -20.96 -12.91 -24.49
C TYR A 558 -19.78 -12.73 -23.51
N LEU A 559 -20.02 -12.15 -22.33
CA LEU A 559 -18.98 -11.98 -21.30
C LEU A 559 -18.38 -13.32 -20.85
N TRP A 560 -19.23 -14.34 -20.71
CA TRP A 560 -18.82 -15.71 -20.40
C TRP A 560 -17.85 -16.27 -21.44
N LYS A 561 -18.21 -16.20 -22.73
CA LYS A 561 -17.34 -16.66 -23.83
C LYS A 561 -16.04 -15.86 -23.91
N SER A 562 -16.13 -14.53 -23.79
CA SER A 562 -14.99 -13.61 -23.89
C SER A 562 -13.95 -13.86 -22.79
N ILE A 563 -14.38 -14.06 -21.55
CA ILE A 563 -13.48 -14.23 -20.40
C ILE A 563 -12.84 -15.63 -20.39
N LEU A 564 -13.54 -16.61 -20.95
CA LEU A 564 -13.07 -18.00 -21.03
C LEU A 564 -12.29 -18.30 -22.33
N ASN A 565 -12.16 -17.33 -23.24
CA ASN A 565 -11.52 -17.48 -24.55
C ASN A 565 -12.13 -18.63 -25.40
N LEU A 566 -13.45 -18.82 -25.33
CA LEU A 566 -14.15 -19.83 -26.14
C LEU A 566 -14.35 -19.31 -27.58
N SER A 567 -14.31 -20.22 -28.58
CA SER A 567 -14.46 -19.90 -30.02
C SER A 567 -15.75 -19.11 -30.30
N GLU A 568 -15.72 -18.18 -31.27
CA GLU A 568 -16.88 -17.39 -31.76
C GLU A 568 -17.91 -18.23 -32.57
N ASP A 569 -17.95 -19.55 -32.37
CA ASP A 569 -19.00 -20.37 -33.00
C ASP A 569 -20.38 -20.02 -32.41
N PRO A 570 -21.45 -20.02 -33.23
CA PRO A 570 -22.79 -19.58 -32.86
C PRO A 570 -23.54 -20.55 -31.94
N LEU A 571 -22.87 -21.54 -31.35
CA LEU A 571 -23.46 -22.42 -30.34
C LEU A 571 -23.62 -21.63 -29.03
N ASN A 572 -24.86 -21.38 -28.62
CA ASN A 572 -25.19 -20.76 -27.34
C ASN A 572 -24.57 -21.57 -26.19
N VAL A 573 -24.03 -20.87 -25.19
CA VAL A 573 -23.54 -21.52 -23.96
C VAL A 573 -24.73 -22.23 -23.33
N SER A 574 -24.61 -23.53 -23.03
CA SER A 574 -25.69 -24.26 -22.39
C SER A 574 -26.03 -23.60 -21.05
N ASP A 575 -27.32 -23.45 -20.76
CA ASP A 575 -27.84 -22.82 -19.55
C ASP A 575 -27.27 -23.42 -18.25
N GLU A 576 -26.85 -24.69 -18.29
CA GLU A 576 -26.26 -25.44 -17.17
C GLU A 576 -24.73 -25.33 -17.10
N SER A 577 -24.10 -24.55 -17.97
CA SER A 577 -22.63 -24.43 -18.01
C SER A 577 -22.09 -23.77 -16.74
N LEU A 578 -21.17 -24.47 -16.08
CA LEU A 578 -20.46 -24.00 -14.89
C LEU A 578 -19.16 -23.28 -15.28
N PHE A 579 -18.84 -22.18 -14.59
CA PHE A 579 -17.74 -21.29 -14.97
C PHE A 579 -16.37 -21.99 -14.91
N LEU A 580 -16.10 -22.71 -13.82
CA LEU A 580 -14.86 -23.46 -13.62
C LEU A 580 -14.70 -24.56 -14.67
N ASN A 581 -15.76 -25.32 -14.96
CA ASN A 581 -15.75 -26.41 -15.93
C ASN A 581 -15.60 -25.91 -17.39
N SER A 582 -15.89 -24.62 -17.63
CA SER A 582 -15.75 -23.97 -18.93
C SER A 582 -14.37 -23.34 -19.14
N GLY A 583 -13.40 -23.58 -18.25
CA GLY A 583 -12.02 -23.07 -18.33
C GLY A 583 -11.75 -21.82 -17.48
N GLY A 584 -12.65 -21.50 -16.55
CA GLY A 584 -12.54 -20.39 -15.59
C GLY A 584 -11.64 -20.73 -14.42
N ASP A 585 -11.05 -19.70 -13.81
CA ASP A 585 -10.25 -19.80 -12.59
C ASP A 585 -10.60 -18.63 -11.64
N SER A 586 -10.02 -18.64 -10.44
CA SER A 586 -10.25 -17.60 -9.42
C SER A 586 -9.89 -16.17 -9.87
N LEU A 587 -9.00 -15.98 -10.85
CA LEU A 587 -8.66 -14.65 -11.39
C LEU A 587 -9.70 -14.23 -12.44
N LYS A 588 -10.07 -15.15 -13.34
CA LYS A 588 -11.11 -14.92 -14.35
C LYS A 588 -12.50 -14.72 -13.73
N SER A 589 -12.80 -15.33 -12.59
CA SER A 589 -14.09 -15.16 -11.89
C SER A 589 -14.22 -13.76 -11.30
N ILE A 590 -13.14 -13.21 -10.74
CA ILE A 590 -13.07 -11.81 -10.29
C ILE A 590 -13.20 -10.86 -11.49
N ARG A 591 -12.63 -11.22 -12.64
CA ARG A 591 -12.79 -10.46 -13.88
C ARG A 591 -14.22 -10.49 -14.41
N LEU A 592 -14.89 -11.65 -14.40
CA LEU A 592 -16.30 -11.79 -14.80
C LEU A 592 -17.22 -11.04 -13.84
N LEU A 593 -16.99 -11.13 -12.52
CA LEU A 593 -17.67 -10.33 -11.51
C LEU A 593 -17.62 -8.85 -11.85
N ASN A 594 -16.41 -8.31 -12.03
CA ASN A 594 -16.20 -6.90 -12.29
C ASN A 594 -16.87 -6.44 -13.60
N GLU A 595 -16.85 -7.27 -14.65
CA GLU A 595 -17.51 -6.93 -15.92
C GLU A 595 -19.04 -7.03 -15.83
N ILE A 596 -19.60 -7.95 -15.05
CA ILE A 596 -21.05 -8.02 -14.79
C ILE A 596 -21.49 -6.83 -13.93
N GLU A 597 -20.80 -6.52 -12.81
CA GLU A 597 -21.15 -5.35 -11.99
C GLU A 597 -21.02 -4.03 -12.79
N LYS A 598 -20.08 -3.98 -13.73
CA LYS A 598 -19.97 -2.88 -14.70
C LYS A 598 -21.09 -2.88 -15.74
N LEU A 599 -21.57 -4.05 -16.18
CA LEU A 599 -22.72 -4.21 -17.08
C LEU A 599 -23.99 -3.67 -16.42
N VAL A 600 -24.29 -4.08 -15.19
CA VAL A 600 -25.50 -3.63 -14.47
C VAL A 600 -25.36 -2.26 -13.80
N GLY A 601 -24.14 -1.73 -13.65
CA GLY A 601 -23.87 -0.41 -13.09
C GLY A 601 -24.03 -0.30 -11.57
N THR A 602 -24.22 -1.43 -10.89
CA THR A 602 -24.33 -1.54 -9.43
C THR A 602 -23.59 -2.80 -8.95
N SER A 603 -23.09 -2.78 -7.71
CA SER A 603 -22.51 -3.98 -7.12
C SER A 603 -23.62 -4.99 -6.84
N VAL A 604 -23.35 -6.26 -7.16
CA VAL A 604 -24.28 -7.38 -7.00
C VAL A 604 -23.75 -8.26 -5.85
N PRO A 605 -24.35 -8.19 -4.65
CA PRO A 605 -23.84 -8.87 -3.47
C PRO A 605 -23.59 -10.38 -3.66
N GLY A 606 -22.35 -10.77 -3.36
CA GLY A 606 -21.81 -12.13 -3.47
C GLY A 606 -21.83 -12.75 -4.87
N LEU A 607 -21.93 -11.96 -5.94
CA LEU A 607 -21.92 -12.46 -7.32
C LEU A 607 -20.66 -13.30 -7.64
N LEU A 608 -19.52 -13.02 -6.98
CA LEU A 608 -18.26 -13.75 -7.17
C LEU A 608 -18.40 -15.24 -6.91
N GLU A 609 -19.09 -15.59 -5.84
CA GLU A 609 -19.19 -16.99 -5.45
C GLU A 609 -20.24 -17.72 -6.28
N ILE A 610 -21.30 -17.03 -6.71
CA ILE A 610 -22.27 -17.59 -7.67
C ILE A 610 -21.55 -17.86 -8.99
N ILE A 611 -20.64 -16.98 -9.43
CA ILE A 611 -19.78 -17.25 -10.58
C ILE A 611 -18.95 -18.52 -10.37
N LEU A 612 -18.42 -18.75 -9.17
CA LEU A 612 -17.58 -19.90 -8.86
C LEU A 612 -18.37 -21.21 -8.65
N SER A 613 -19.63 -21.13 -8.21
CA SER A 613 -20.38 -22.29 -7.74
C SER A 613 -21.58 -22.68 -8.61
N SER A 614 -22.05 -21.79 -9.49
CA SER A 614 -23.35 -21.90 -10.14
C SER A 614 -23.29 -21.81 -11.66
N SER A 615 -24.41 -22.17 -12.31
CA SER A 615 -24.53 -22.13 -13.76
C SER A 615 -24.73 -20.71 -14.29
N ILE A 616 -24.46 -20.51 -15.58
CA ILE A 616 -24.68 -19.22 -16.24
C ILE A 616 -26.15 -18.73 -16.10
N LEU A 617 -27.13 -19.64 -16.10
CA LEU A 617 -28.55 -19.31 -15.89
C LEU A 617 -28.84 -18.83 -14.46
N GLU A 618 -28.23 -19.44 -13.45
CA GLU A 618 -28.38 -19.01 -12.06
C GLU A 618 -27.73 -17.66 -11.81
N ILE A 619 -26.57 -17.42 -12.44
CA ILE A 619 -25.88 -16.12 -12.43
C ILE A 619 -26.77 -15.04 -13.04
N TYR A 620 -27.39 -15.33 -14.19
CA TYR A 620 -28.36 -14.44 -14.83
C TYR A 620 -29.54 -14.12 -13.92
N ASN A 621 -30.18 -15.14 -13.33
CA ASN A 621 -31.34 -14.95 -12.46
C ASN A 621 -31.00 -14.12 -11.23
N HIS A 622 -29.83 -14.33 -10.63
CA HIS A 622 -29.36 -13.57 -9.47
C HIS A 622 -29.13 -12.09 -9.82
N VAL A 623 -28.50 -11.83 -10.97
CA VAL A 623 -28.28 -10.47 -11.46
C VAL A 623 -29.61 -9.81 -11.83
N LEU A 624 -30.53 -10.54 -12.45
CA LEU A 624 -31.85 -10.05 -12.86
C LEU A 624 -32.72 -9.69 -11.64
N GLN A 625 -32.75 -10.51 -10.60
CA GLN A 625 -33.48 -10.22 -9.35
C GLN A 625 -32.90 -9.04 -8.58
N THR A 626 -31.58 -8.88 -8.61
CA THR A 626 -30.90 -7.79 -7.89
C THR A 626 -31.11 -6.44 -8.59
N VAL A 627 -31.22 -6.43 -9.92
CA VAL A 627 -31.28 -5.20 -10.72
C VAL A 627 -32.68 -4.83 -11.20
N PHE A 628 -33.57 -5.80 -11.38
CA PHE A 628 -34.96 -5.61 -11.78
C PHE A 628 -35.94 -6.31 -10.81
N PRO A 629 -36.08 -5.84 -9.56
CA PRO A 629 -37.09 -6.37 -8.65
C PRO A 629 -38.49 -6.08 -9.21
N ASP A 630 -39.26 -7.12 -9.55
CA ASP A 630 -40.63 -6.95 -10.04
C ASP A 630 -41.56 -6.44 -8.91
N GLU A 631 -42.33 -5.39 -9.22
CA GLU A 631 -43.30 -4.75 -8.31
C GLU A 631 -44.61 -5.57 -8.09
N ASP A 632 -44.80 -6.71 -8.74
CA ASP A 632 -46.06 -7.44 -8.68
C ASP A 632 -45.92 -8.83 -8.05
N LEU A 633 -46.02 -8.88 -6.71
CA LEU A 633 -46.69 -9.95 -5.95
C LEU A 633 -46.84 -9.56 -4.46
N VAL A 634 -47.84 -8.72 -4.19
CA VAL A 634 -48.34 -8.42 -2.84
C VAL A 634 -49.44 -9.39 -2.45
N PHE A 635 -49.22 -10.19 -1.40
CA PHE A 635 -50.20 -10.62 -0.38
C PHE A 635 -49.36 -11.07 0.84
N SER A 636 -49.44 -10.52 2.06
CA SER A 636 -50.59 -9.96 2.75
C SER A 636 -50.18 -9.07 3.95
N LYS A 637 -51.03 -8.06 4.21
CA LYS A 637 -51.23 -7.21 5.43
C LYS A 637 -50.18 -6.12 5.70
N ASN A 638 -50.36 -4.87 5.23
CA ASN A 638 -51.29 -3.78 5.68
C ASN A 638 -51.24 -3.53 7.21
N TYR A 639 -51.04 -2.33 7.78
CA TYR A 639 -51.34 -0.93 7.39
C TYR A 639 -50.20 -0.02 7.92
N ALA A 640 -49.57 0.87 7.13
CA ALA A 640 -49.99 2.25 6.78
C ALA A 640 -50.14 3.18 8.03
N THR A 641 -49.67 4.44 8.11
CA THR A 641 -49.41 5.44 7.06
C THR A 641 -48.68 6.67 7.66
N LYS A 642 -47.72 7.21 6.89
CA LYS A 642 -47.33 8.62 6.64
C LYS A 642 -47.48 9.69 7.75
N ARG A 643 -46.45 10.53 7.89
CA ARG A 643 -46.43 11.91 7.31
C ARG A 643 -45.06 12.62 7.47
N LYS A 644 -44.78 13.46 6.46
CA LYS A 644 -43.70 14.48 6.32
C LYS A 644 -43.60 15.41 7.54
N PHE A 645 -42.43 16.04 7.74
CA PHE A 645 -42.25 17.51 7.66
C PHE A 645 -40.77 17.89 7.86
N SER A 646 -40.30 18.86 7.08
CA SER A 646 -39.13 19.70 7.34
C SER A 646 -39.60 21.01 7.99
N ASP A 647 -38.67 21.68 8.70
CA ASP A 647 -38.61 23.13 8.99
C ASP A 647 -38.82 23.61 10.45
N ILE A 648 -37.72 24.20 10.95
CA ILE A 648 -37.57 25.50 11.66
C ILE A 648 -38.34 25.71 12.99
N TYR A 649 -37.62 25.93 14.10
CA TYR A 649 -37.51 27.24 14.81
C TYR A 649 -36.58 27.19 16.04
N GLN A 650 -35.88 28.31 16.20
CA GLN A 650 -35.06 28.80 17.31
C GLN A 650 -35.81 28.98 18.65
N GLU A 651 -34.99 29.03 19.72
CA GLU A 651 -35.10 29.88 20.94
C GLU A 651 -36.33 29.63 21.87
N GLU A 652 -36.29 29.74 23.20
CA GLU A 652 -35.32 30.27 24.16
C GLU A 652 -35.77 29.84 25.58
N THR A 653 -34.79 29.71 26.47
CA THR A 653 -34.82 30.05 27.92
C THR A 653 -35.62 29.25 28.97
N ASN A 654 -34.89 29.09 30.08
CA ASN A 654 -35.30 29.11 31.49
C ASN A 654 -35.80 27.81 32.16
N GLY A 655 -34.92 27.29 33.01
CA GLY A 655 -35.11 27.53 34.45
C GLY A 655 -35.43 26.33 35.34
N LYS A 656 -34.35 25.83 35.98
CA LYS A 656 -34.28 25.34 37.37
C LYS A 656 -35.15 24.15 37.84
N SER A 657 -34.41 23.14 38.31
CA SER A 657 -34.51 22.50 39.65
C SER A 657 -35.72 21.60 39.95
N LEU A 658 -35.50 20.28 40.12
CA LEU A 658 -35.61 19.60 41.43
C LEU A 658 -35.34 18.08 41.36
N HIS A 659 -34.42 17.65 42.24
CA HIS A 659 -34.24 16.38 42.93
C HIS A 659 -34.96 15.06 42.53
N GLN A 660 -34.11 14.07 42.20
CA GLN A 660 -33.72 12.90 43.03
C GLN A 660 -34.48 11.55 42.94
N LYS A 661 -33.65 10.51 42.71
CA LYS A 661 -33.78 9.04 42.97
C LYS A 661 -34.75 8.28 42.05
N SER A 662 -34.39 7.11 41.50
CA SER A 662 -33.65 6.00 42.12
C SER A 662 -32.69 5.28 41.17
N VAL A 663 -31.64 4.75 41.79
CA VAL A 663 -30.73 3.72 41.27
C VAL A 663 -31.52 2.43 41.05
N MET A 664 -31.40 1.82 39.88
CA MET A 664 -31.85 0.45 39.64
C MET A 664 -30.69 -0.36 39.07
N THR A 665 -30.14 -1.20 39.94
CA THR A 665 -29.14 -2.22 39.68
C THR A 665 -29.73 -3.29 38.76
N LEU A 666 -29.05 -3.64 37.67
CA LEU A 666 -29.39 -4.78 36.81
C LEU A 666 -28.30 -5.84 36.96
N ASN A 667 -28.69 -6.99 37.53
CA ASN A 667 -27.88 -8.18 37.71
C ASN A 667 -27.48 -8.79 36.35
N TYR A 668 -26.20 -9.12 36.19
CA TYR A 668 -25.70 -9.95 35.09
C TYR A 668 -25.66 -11.41 35.58
N ASP A 669 -26.48 -12.27 35.00
CA ASP A 669 -26.37 -13.73 35.19
C ASP A 669 -25.11 -14.24 34.45
N ASN A 670 -24.03 -14.46 35.19
CA ASN A 670 -22.79 -15.08 34.71
C ASN A 670 -22.75 -16.56 35.11
N GLU A 671 -23.41 -17.42 34.35
CA GLU A 671 -23.08 -18.86 34.38
C GLU A 671 -21.90 -19.09 33.41
N LEU A 672 -20.71 -19.35 33.96
CA LEU A 672 -19.54 -19.78 33.21
C LEU A 672 -19.71 -21.26 32.85
N THR A 673 -20.01 -21.54 31.58
CA THR A 673 -20.08 -22.90 31.05
C THR A 673 -18.68 -23.40 30.70
N ALA A 674 -18.34 -24.62 31.15
CA ALA A 674 -17.09 -25.25 30.77
C ALA A 674 -17.21 -25.81 29.34
N PHE A 675 -16.16 -25.66 28.54
CA PHE A 675 -16.14 -26.08 27.13
C PHE A 675 -14.71 -26.37 26.65
N THR A 676 -14.62 -27.12 25.56
CA THR A 676 -13.43 -27.29 24.74
C THR A 676 -13.68 -26.69 23.37
N THR A 677 -12.77 -25.85 22.88
CA THR A 677 -12.81 -25.35 21.51
C THR A 677 -11.67 -25.91 20.68
N VAL A 678 -11.96 -26.26 19.44
CA VAL A 678 -10.97 -26.71 18.47
C VAL A 678 -11.04 -25.84 17.22
N SER A 679 -9.90 -25.30 16.83
CA SER A 679 -9.74 -24.47 15.63
C SER A 679 -8.52 -24.90 14.83
N ARG A 680 -8.39 -24.36 13.61
CA ARG A 680 -7.32 -24.67 12.64
C ARG A 680 -5.91 -24.68 13.25
N GLY A 681 -5.03 -25.50 12.69
CA GLY A 681 -3.64 -25.61 13.13
C GLY A 681 -3.47 -26.31 14.49
N SER A 682 -4.36 -27.26 14.80
CA SER A 682 -4.35 -28.04 16.04
C SER A 682 -4.45 -27.20 17.30
N GLN A 683 -5.26 -26.15 17.26
CA GLN A 683 -5.52 -25.28 18.41
C GLN A 683 -6.66 -25.84 19.23
N ILE A 684 -6.33 -26.36 20.41
CA ILE A 684 -7.31 -26.87 21.38
C ILE A 684 -7.20 -26.02 22.64
N LEU A 685 -8.33 -25.45 23.07
CA LEU A 685 -8.43 -24.69 24.32
C LEU A 685 -9.56 -25.28 25.16
N SER A 686 -9.24 -25.76 26.35
CA SER A 686 -10.22 -26.28 27.32
C SER A 686 -10.27 -25.36 28.54
N LEU A 687 -11.43 -24.78 28.82
CA LEU A 687 -11.69 -24.01 30.04
C LEU A 687 -12.58 -24.82 31.00
N ASN A 688 -11.98 -25.26 32.12
CA ASN A 688 -12.67 -25.97 33.19
C ASN A 688 -13.03 -25.02 34.35
N SER A 689 -14.15 -25.28 35.03
CA SER A 689 -14.60 -24.54 36.22
C SER A 689 -13.55 -24.50 37.36
N LYS A 690 -12.64 -25.48 37.41
CA LYS A 690 -11.51 -25.54 38.37
C LYS A 690 -10.35 -24.58 38.05
N PHE A 691 -10.21 -24.09 36.81
CA PHE A 691 -9.14 -23.15 36.44
C PHE A 691 -9.43 -21.74 36.99
N LEU A 692 -10.72 -21.40 37.14
CA LEU A 692 -11.20 -20.10 37.65
C LEU A 692 -11.04 -19.95 39.18
N THR A 693 -11.03 -21.06 39.93
CA THR A 693 -10.81 -21.03 41.39
C THR A 693 -9.36 -20.70 41.77
N LYS A 694 -8.41 -20.78 40.83
CA LYS A 694 -6.98 -20.46 41.03
C LYS A 694 -6.63 -18.98 40.72
N LEU A 695 -7.55 -18.23 40.09
CA LEU A 695 -7.37 -16.84 39.63
C LEU A 695 -7.99 -15.77 40.57
N GLY A 696 -8.47 -16.15 41.76
CA GLY A 696 -8.74 -15.21 42.85
C GLY A 696 -9.87 -14.18 42.61
N LEU A 697 -10.86 -14.50 41.77
CA LEU A 697 -12.04 -13.65 41.52
C LEU A 697 -13.29 -14.22 42.21
N CYS A 698 -13.30 -14.23 43.55
CA CYS A 698 -14.52 -14.18 44.38
C CYS A 698 -14.14 -14.04 45.87
N SER A 699 -14.63 -12.99 46.54
CA SER A 699 -14.40 -12.75 47.97
C SER A 699 -15.66 -12.98 48.81
N SER A 700 -15.49 -13.75 49.89
CA SER A 700 -16.28 -13.86 51.14
C SER A 700 -17.64 -14.59 51.08
N ALA A 701 -18.08 -15.42 52.04
CA ALA A 701 -17.48 -16.02 53.25
C ALA A 701 -18.44 -17.09 53.84
N GLN A 702 -17.86 -18.12 54.50
CA GLN A 702 -18.40 -19.06 55.53
C GLN A 702 -19.55 -20.01 55.12
N SER A 703 -19.68 -21.28 55.54
CA SER A 703 -18.98 -22.24 56.42
C SER A 703 -19.59 -23.62 56.07
N SER A 704 -18.89 -24.76 55.99
CA SER A 704 -18.63 -25.66 57.12
C SER A 704 -18.12 -27.02 56.57
N ASP A 705 -17.17 -27.60 57.29
CA ASP A 705 -16.99 -29.04 57.57
C ASP A 705 -16.95 -30.10 56.45
N LEU A 706 -15.75 -30.67 56.23
CA LEU A 706 -15.36 -32.07 56.52
C LEU A 706 -14.26 -32.60 55.57
N ILE A 707 -13.07 -32.84 56.12
CA ILE A 707 -12.22 -34.07 56.04
C ILE A 707 -11.98 -34.63 54.61
N SER A 708 -10.76 -34.78 54.06
CA SER A 708 -9.55 -35.43 54.59
C SER A 708 -8.39 -35.33 53.58
N GLN A 709 -7.15 -35.16 54.10
CA GLN A 709 -5.93 -35.96 53.85
C GLN A 709 -5.57 -36.33 52.38
N THR A 710 -4.34 -36.28 51.86
CA THR A 710 -2.98 -36.16 52.40
C THR A 710 -1.98 -36.15 51.21
N ASN A 711 -0.85 -35.47 51.41
CA ASN A 711 0.52 -35.85 51.03
C ASN A 711 0.98 -35.97 49.56
N ILE A 712 1.82 -34.98 49.22
CA ILE A 712 3.09 -35.09 48.49
C ILE A 712 4.04 -36.09 49.19
N GLN A 713 4.71 -36.97 48.43
CA GLN A 713 6.17 -37.22 48.57
C GLN A 713 6.73 -38.21 47.51
N ASN A 714 7.82 -37.76 46.87
CA ASN A 714 9.05 -38.48 46.43
C ASN A 714 8.91 -39.69 45.46
N VAL A 715 9.79 -39.88 44.45
CA VAL A 715 11.18 -40.34 44.60
C VAL A 715 11.95 -40.22 43.26
N LYS A 716 13.13 -39.59 43.34
CA LYS A 716 14.48 -39.86 42.74
C LYS A 716 14.66 -40.48 41.33
N SER A 717 15.48 -39.76 40.56
CA SER A 717 16.68 -40.15 39.77
C SER A 717 16.81 -41.56 39.19
N LEU A 718 17.12 -41.65 37.89
CA LEU A 718 18.18 -42.51 37.33
C LEU A 718 18.57 -42.02 35.92
N ASN A 719 19.88 -41.91 35.70
CA ASN A 719 20.55 -41.59 34.43
C ASN A 719 20.80 -42.89 33.60
N PRO A 720 21.22 -42.77 32.33
CA PRO A 720 20.93 -43.72 31.23
C PRO A 720 22.05 -44.75 30.99
N PRO A 721 21.87 -45.72 30.06
CA PRO A 721 22.98 -46.37 29.39
C PRO A 721 23.13 -45.91 27.94
N ALA A 722 24.38 -45.63 27.57
CA ALA A 722 24.87 -45.44 26.22
C ALA A 722 25.12 -46.80 25.53
N LEU A 723 25.02 -46.84 24.19
CA LEU A 723 25.79 -47.74 23.33
C LEU A 723 25.86 -47.25 21.87
N ILE A 724 27.02 -46.65 21.59
CA ILE A 724 27.85 -46.61 20.37
C ILE A 724 27.38 -47.43 19.14
N GLY A 725 27.39 -46.78 17.97
CA GLY A 725 27.47 -47.42 16.64
C GLY A 725 27.61 -46.42 15.49
N LYS A 726 28.81 -46.35 14.88
CA LYS A 726 29.17 -45.45 13.77
C LYS A 726 28.57 -45.89 12.42
N SER A 727 28.23 -44.93 11.56
CA SER A 727 28.86 -44.68 10.24
C SER A 727 27.93 -44.46 9.04
N LYS A 728 28.29 -43.41 8.27
CA LYS A 728 28.24 -43.23 6.79
C LYS A 728 26.93 -42.82 6.10
N ASP A 729 26.96 -41.56 5.62
CA ASP A 729 26.46 -41.12 4.30
C ASP A 729 26.73 -42.15 3.19
N PRO A 730 25.86 -42.30 2.17
CA PRO A 730 25.72 -41.27 1.13
C PRO A 730 24.34 -41.08 0.48
N SER A 731 24.23 -39.92 -0.18
CA SER A 731 23.39 -39.57 -1.34
C SER A 731 22.63 -40.69 -2.06
N CYS A 732 21.37 -40.43 -2.43
CA CYS A 732 20.92 -40.53 -3.83
C CYS A 732 19.48 -40.03 -4.01
N THR A 733 19.33 -39.09 -4.96
CA THR A 733 18.13 -38.86 -5.77
C THR A 733 17.56 -40.16 -6.33
N ALA A 734 16.25 -40.39 -6.18
CA ALA A 734 15.56 -41.48 -6.87
C ALA A 734 14.38 -40.93 -7.69
N LYS A 735 14.50 -41.10 -9.01
CA LYS A 735 13.43 -40.97 -10.00
C LYS A 735 12.51 -42.20 -9.94
N VAL A 736 11.27 -41.95 -10.35
CA VAL A 736 10.16 -42.88 -10.56
C VAL A 736 10.54 -44.10 -11.42
N SER A 737 10.06 -45.29 -11.02
CA SER A 737 9.75 -46.39 -11.94
C SER A 737 8.65 -47.28 -11.35
N GLU A 738 7.68 -47.63 -12.20
CA GLU A 738 6.46 -48.40 -11.93
C GLU A 738 6.66 -49.92 -11.75
N GLU A 739 5.64 -50.51 -11.12
CA GLU A 739 5.14 -51.90 -11.15
C GLU A 739 5.86 -53.04 -10.40
N GLY A 740 5.06 -53.76 -9.60
CA GLY A 740 5.37 -55.11 -9.09
C GLY A 740 4.85 -55.43 -7.68
N THR A 741 3.60 -55.90 -7.60
CA THR A 741 2.82 -56.29 -6.41
C THR A 741 3.36 -57.50 -5.63
N TYR A 742 3.36 -57.41 -4.28
CA TYR A 742 2.64 -58.26 -3.29
C TYR A 742 3.35 -58.30 -1.93
N GLY A 743 2.62 -57.98 -0.84
CA GLY A 743 2.88 -58.66 0.44
C GLY A 743 2.99 -57.85 1.74
N THR A 744 2.09 -56.89 2.03
CA THR A 744 1.38 -56.79 3.33
C THR A 744 0.36 -55.64 3.23
N ALA A 745 -0.93 -55.99 3.13
CA ALA A 745 -2.01 -55.03 3.00
C ALA A 745 -2.19 -54.24 4.30
N ALA A 746 -1.57 -53.06 4.39
CA ALA A 746 -2.01 -52.04 5.33
C ALA A 746 -3.45 -51.65 4.93
N LYS A 747 -4.42 -51.93 5.81
CA LYS A 747 -5.83 -51.59 5.60
C LYS A 747 -5.93 -50.08 5.34
N LYS A 748 -6.47 -49.70 4.19
CA LYS A 748 -6.58 -48.30 3.74
C LYS A 748 -7.62 -47.58 4.59
N MET A 749 -7.27 -46.44 5.16
CA MET A 749 -8.22 -45.59 5.89
C MET A 749 -9.17 -44.92 4.89
N GLU A 750 -10.47 -44.90 5.17
CA GLU A 750 -11.48 -44.31 4.27
C GLU A 750 -12.13 -43.08 4.90
N LEU A 751 -12.43 -42.10 4.05
CA LEU A 751 -13.13 -40.88 4.40
C LEU A 751 -14.53 -40.92 3.80
N HIS A 752 -15.55 -40.86 4.65
CA HIS A 752 -16.96 -40.87 4.23
C HIS A 752 -17.63 -39.57 4.65
N VAL A 753 -18.38 -38.93 3.75
CA VAL A 753 -19.14 -37.72 4.10
C VAL A 753 -20.28 -38.11 5.03
N ARG A 754 -20.20 -37.66 6.28
CA ARG A 754 -21.27 -37.83 7.27
C ARG A 754 -22.43 -36.91 6.95
N TRP A 755 -22.11 -35.63 6.78
CA TRP A 755 -23.07 -34.61 6.38
C TRP A 755 -22.34 -33.50 5.63
N ARG A 756 -23.12 -32.74 4.85
CA ARG A 756 -22.71 -31.46 4.30
C ARG A 756 -23.81 -30.44 4.59
N SER A 757 -23.42 -29.21 4.90
CA SER A 757 -24.35 -28.13 5.17
C SER A 757 -24.07 -26.99 4.20
N ASP A 758 -25.13 -26.49 3.57
CA ASP A 758 -25.04 -25.40 2.61
C ASP A 758 -24.90 -24.08 3.35
N THR A 759 -23.86 -23.32 3.01
CA THR A 759 -23.61 -22.00 3.57
C THR A 759 -23.98 -20.88 2.59
N GLY A 760 -24.63 -21.23 1.49
CA GLY A 760 -25.12 -20.36 0.43
C GLY A 760 -24.07 -20.02 -0.63
N LYS A 761 -22.80 -19.84 -0.23
CA LYS A 761 -21.71 -19.46 -1.12
C LYS A 761 -20.33 -19.92 -0.58
N CYS A 762 -19.22 -19.67 -1.30
CA CYS A 762 -17.85 -20.12 -0.96
C CYS A 762 -17.47 -20.02 0.54
N VAL A 763 -16.79 -21.06 1.04
CA VAL A 763 -16.35 -21.17 2.43
C VAL A 763 -14.82 -21.13 2.53
N ASP A 764 -14.26 -19.92 2.70
CA ASP A 764 -12.82 -19.73 2.94
C ASP A 764 -12.47 -19.69 4.43
N ALA A 765 -13.42 -19.31 5.29
CA ALA A 765 -13.24 -19.37 6.73
C ALA A 765 -13.02 -20.81 7.19
N SER A 766 -12.20 -21.00 8.22
CA SER A 766 -11.98 -22.32 8.82
C SER A 766 -13.02 -22.58 9.92
N PRO A 767 -13.51 -23.82 10.08
CA PRO A 767 -14.47 -24.15 11.12
C PRO A 767 -13.94 -23.87 12.52
N LEU A 768 -14.81 -23.44 13.43
CA LEU A 768 -14.57 -23.48 14.88
C LEU A 768 -15.50 -24.51 15.48
N VAL A 769 -14.95 -25.55 16.11
CA VAL A 769 -15.72 -26.57 16.84
C VAL A 769 -15.74 -26.23 18.32
N VAL A 770 -16.91 -26.24 18.94
CA VAL A 770 -17.10 -25.98 20.37
C VAL A 770 -17.85 -27.16 20.99
N ILE A 771 -17.23 -27.82 21.96
CA ILE A 771 -17.75 -28.96 22.70
C ILE A 771 -18.06 -28.52 24.14
N PRO A 772 -19.33 -28.46 24.55
CA PRO A 772 -19.71 -28.15 25.93
C PRO A 772 -19.35 -29.30 26.88
N ALA A 773 -18.81 -29.01 28.05
CA ALA A 773 -18.39 -30.03 29.02
C ALA A 773 -19.55 -30.73 29.74
N VAL A 774 -20.75 -30.14 29.73
CA VAL A 774 -21.94 -30.69 30.40
C VAL A 774 -22.72 -31.63 29.48
N ASP A 775 -22.62 -31.42 28.17
CA ASP A 775 -23.33 -32.20 27.16
C ASP A 775 -22.54 -32.21 25.85
N GLU A 776 -21.65 -33.19 25.71
CA GLU A 776 -20.84 -33.36 24.49
C GLU A 776 -21.71 -33.57 23.24
N SER A 777 -22.93 -34.10 23.40
CA SER A 777 -23.88 -34.29 22.30
C SER A 777 -24.40 -32.97 21.71
N SER A 778 -24.16 -31.84 22.39
CA SER A 778 -24.52 -30.50 21.93
C SER A 778 -23.39 -29.76 21.20
N ALA A 779 -22.31 -30.46 20.80
CA ALA A 779 -21.19 -29.89 20.07
C ALA A 779 -21.64 -29.08 18.84
N THR A 780 -21.00 -27.92 18.64
CA THR A 780 -21.42 -26.92 17.65
C THR A 780 -20.27 -26.50 16.76
N VAL A 781 -20.51 -26.42 15.45
CA VAL A 781 -19.58 -25.90 14.45
C VAL A 781 -20.02 -24.49 14.08
N TYR A 782 -19.14 -23.51 14.28
CA TYR A 782 -19.32 -22.14 13.82
C TYR A 782 -18.55 -21.92 12.52
N ILE A 783 -19.25 -21.43 11.50
CA ILE A 783 -18.65 -21.21 10.18
C ILE A 783 -19.24 -19.96 9.51
N GLY A 784 -18.38 -19.18 8.85
CA GLY A 784 -18.75 -18.06 8.01
C GLY A 784 -18.49 -18.34 6.53
N SER A 785 -19.22 -17.68 5.64
CA SER A 785 -19.02 -17.78 4.18
C SER A 785 -19.11 -16.40 3.52
N HIS A 786 -18.80 -16.29 2.22
CA HIS A 786 -18.96 -15.00 1.52
C HIS A 786 -20.41 -14.69 1.14
N SER A 787 -21.37 -15.58 1.45
CA SER A 787 -22.81 -15.30 1.42
C SER A 787 -23.30 -14.38 2.55
N HIS A 788 -22.36 -13.85 3.34
CA HIS A 788 -22.61 -13.02 4.52
C HIS A 788 -23.22 -13.81 5.69
N ARG A 789 -23.34 -15.13 5.58
CA ARG A 789 -23.93 -16.00 6.61
C ARG A 789 -22.89 -16.42 7.62
N MET A 790 -23.17 -16.15 8.89
CA MET A 790 -22.56 -16.80 10.03
C MET A 790 -23.52 -17.89 10.52
N MET A 791 -23.07 -19.14 10.56
CA MET A 791 -23.89 -20.29 10.93
C MET A 791 -23.35 -20.99 12.16
N ALA A 792 -24.26 -21.51 12.98
CA ALA A 792 -23.99 -22.52 13.97
C ALA A 792 -24.65 -23.83 13.54
N LEU A 793 -23.86 -24.87 13.38
CA LEU A 793 -24.30 -26.20 12.97
C LEU A 793 -24.10 -27.19 14.11
N ASP A 794 -25.01 -28.14 14.22
CA ASP A 794 -24.80 -29.32 15.06
C ASP A 794 -23.69 -30.21 14.49
N LEU A 795 -22.67 -30.53 15.30
CA LEU A 795 -21.49 -31.28 14.84
C LEU A 795 -21.85 -32.68 14.32
N TYR A 796 -22.83 -33.35 14.91
CA TYR A 796 -23.14 -34.75 14.60
C TYR A 796 -24.12 -34.88 13.43
N SER A 797 -25.10 -33.98 13.33
CA SER A 797 -26.16 -34.05 12.31
C SER A 797 -26.02 -33.06 11.16
N GLY A 798 -25.17 -32.03 11.28
CA GLY A 798 -25.02 -30.96 10.29
C GLY A 798 -26.21 -29.99 10.24
N LYS A 799 -27.21 -30.16 11.12
CA LYS A 799 -28.40 -29.30 11.17
C LYS A 799 -28.03 -27.90 11.64
N VAL A 800 -28.61 -26.90 10.98
CA VAL A 800 -28.46 -25.50 11.35
C VAL A 800 -29.18 -25.25 12.68
N LYS A 801 -28.41 -24.86 13.72
CA LYS A 801 -28.94 -24.41 15.01
C LYS A 801 -29.45 -22.97 14.89
N TRP A 802 -28.64 -22.11 14.29
CA TRP A 802 -29.03 -20.75 13.91
C TRP A 802 -28.18 -20.25 12.74
N GLU A 803 -28.72 -19.25 12.06
CA GLU A 803 -28.06 -18.53 10.98
C GLU A 803 -28.24 -17.03 11.23
N GLN A 804 -27.16 -16.27 11.10
CA GLN A 804 -27.16 -14.82 11.17
C GLN A 804 -26.53 -14.25 9.90
N ILE A 805 -27.29 -13.41 9.19
CA ILE A 805 -26.80 -12.66 8.03
C ILE A 805 -26.12 -11.38 8.53
N LEU A 806 -24.86 -11.20 8.16
CA LEU A 806 -24.06 -9.99 8.36
C LEU A 806 -24.11 -9.12 7.11
N GLU A 807 -23.39 -8.00 7.11
CA GLU A 807 -23.50 -6.99 6.05
C GLU A 807 -22.56 -7.22 4.87
N ASP A 808 -21.53 -8.04 5.06
CA ASP A 808 -20.56 -8.38 4.02
C ASP A 808 -19.95 -9.76 4.29
N ARG A 809 -19.06 -10.22 3.41
CA ARG A 809 -18.49 -11.56 3.44
C ARG A 809 -17.60 -11.83 4.64
N ILE A 810 -17.56 -13.11 5.02
CA ILE A 810 -16.85 -13.59 6.20
C ILE A 810 -15.73 -14.55 5.75
N GLU A 811 -14.49 -14.05 5.77
CA GLU A 811 -13.27 -14.87 5.59
C GLU A 811 -12.57 -15.16 6.93
N SER A 812 -12.86 -14.36 7.96
CA SER A 812 -12.36 -14.58 9.33
C SER A 812 -12.99 -15.84 9.92
N SER A 813 -12.16 -16.71 10.50
CA SER A 813 -12.69 -17.81 11.33
C SER A 813 -13.26 -17.26 12.63
N ALA A 814 -14.28 -17.92 13.16
CA ALA A 814 -14.91 -17.54 14.42
C ALA A 814 -13.96 -17.76 15.62
N CYS A 815 -14.09 -16.92 16.64
CA CYS A 815 -13.40 -17.06 17.93
C CYS A 815 -14.41 -17.07 19.08
N LEU A 816 -14.26 -17.97 20.05
CA LEU A 816 -15.13 -18.03 21.23
C LEU A 816 -14.60 -17.13 22.35
N SER A 817 -15.51 -16.40 22.99
CA SER A 817 -15.22 -15.63 24.21
C SER A 817 -14.91 -16.51 25.42
N MET A 818 -14.24 -15.95 26.43
CA MET A 818 -13.85 -16.65 27.66
C MET A 818 -15.03 -17.29 28.40
N CYS A 819 -16.22 -16.68 28.35
CA CYS A 819 -17.43 -17.19 29.00
C CYS A 819 -18.23 -18.19 28.16
N GLY A 820 -17.84 -18.45 26.90
CA GLY A 820 -18.57 -19.35 26.00
C GLY A 820 -19.87 -18.78 25.41
N ASN A 821 -20.33 -17.62 25.87
CA ASN A 821 -21.62 -17.05 25.48
C ASN A 821 -21.57 -16.19 24.22
N PHE A 822 -20.37 -15.83 23.75
CA PHE A 822 -20.19 -14.98 22.57
C PHE A 822 -19.20 -15.57 21.56
N ILE A 823 -19.53 -15.39 20.29
CA ILE A 823 -18.68 -15.65 19.13
C ILE A 823 -18.24 -14.31 18.53
N VAL A 824 -16.97 -14.20 18.18
CA VAL A 824 -16.37 -13.01 17.57
C VAL A 824 -15.87 -13.32 16.18
N VAL A 825 -16.24 -12.48 15.22
CA VAL A 825 -15.92 -12.68 13.81
C VAL A 825 -15.65 -11.35 13.10
N GLY A 826 -14.58 -11.31 12.29
CA GLY A 826 -14.28 -10.19 11.40
C GLY A 826 -15.05 -10.26 10.09
N CYS A 827 -15.43 -9.10 9.55
CA CYS A 827 -16.20 -8.98 8.32
C CYS A 827 -15.52 -8.01 7.34
N TYR A 828 -15.78 -8.19 6.04
CA TYR A 828 -15.20 -7.36 4.98
C TYR A 828 -15.61 -5.90 4.99
N ASN A 829 -16.78 -5.58 5.56
CA ASN A 829 -17.24 -4.20 5.72
C ASN A 829 -16.45 -3.40 6.77
N GLY A 830 -15.39 -3.98 7.34
CA GLY A 830 -14.58 -3.37 8.38
C GLY A 830 -15.16 -3.45 9.78
N LEU A 831 -16.21 -4.25 9.99
CA LEU A 831 -16.78 -4.48 11.32
C LEU A 831 -16.28 -5.80 11.94
N VAL A 832 -16.08 -5.76 13.26
CA VAL A 832 -15.94 -6.94 14.12
C VAL A 832 -17.28 -7.16 14.83
N TYR A 833 -17.91 -8.30 14.56
CA TYR A 833 -19.18 -8.67 15.15
C TYR A 833 -18.97 -9.56 16.37
N VAL A 834 -19.66 -9.24 17.46
CA VAL A 834 -19.81 -10.09 18.64
C VAL A 834 -21.25 -10.59 18.67
N LEU A 835 -21.43 -11.89 18.46
CA LEU A 835 -22.73 -12.56 18.37
C LEU A 835 -22.93 -13.45 19.60
N LYS A 836 -24.17 -13.61 20.06
CA LYS A 836 -24.49 -14.62 21.08
C LYS A 836 -24.30 -16.03 20.50
N SER A 837 -23.57 -16.89 21.21
CA SER A 837 -23.20 -18.22 20.71
C SER A 837 -24.40 -19.17 20.54
N ASN A 838 -25.48 -18.96 21.30
CA ASN A 838 -26.69 -19.78 21.28
C ASN A 838 -27.76 -19.34 20.27
N SER A 839 -27.80 -18.06 19.88
CA SER A 839 -28.87 -17.51 19.02
C SER A 839 -28.38 -16.75 17.78
N GLY A 840 -27.10 -16.40 17.70
CA GLY A 840 -26.54 -15.59 16.62
C GLY A 840 -26.85 -14.08 16.73
N GLU A 841 -27.62 -13.65 17.74
CA GLU A 841 -27.99 -12.24 17.90
C GLU A 841 -26.76 -11.33 18.09
N LYS A 842 -26.74 -10.19 17.39
CA LYS A 842 -25.70 -9.17 17.52
C LYS A 842 -25.68 -8.56 18.93
N TYR A 843 -24.64 -8.84 19.70
CA TYR A 843 -24.43 -8.29 21.04
C TYR A 843 -23.66 -6.96 21.00
N TRP A 844 -22.61 -6.89 20.18
CA TRP A 844 -21.79 -5.69 19.98
C TRP A 844 -21.16 -5.69 18.59
N MET A 845 -20.87 -4.50 18.07
CA MET A 845 -20.16 -4.28 16.83
C MET A 845 -19.06 -3.27 17.08
N PHE A 846 -17.85 -3.57 16.65
CA PHE A 846 -16.71 -2.67 16.70
C PHE A 846 -16.27 -2.32 15.28
N SER A 847 -16.11 -1.03 15.00
CA SER A 847 -15.73 -0.55 13.67
C SER A 847 -14.23 -0.34 13.56
N THR A 848 -13.65 -0.91 12.50
CA THR A 848 -12.28 -0.64 12.03
C THR A 848 -12.35 0.20 10.76
N GLU A 849 -11.22 0.74 10.29
CA GLU A 849 -11.22 1.68 9.15
C GLU A 849 -11.15 0.97 7.77
N ASP A 850 -11.02 -0.36 7.75
CA ASP A 850 -10.91 -1.19 6.54
C ASP A 850 -11.28 -2.66 6.87
N ALA A 851 -11.32 -3.55 5.88
CA ALA A 851 -11.77 -4.94 6.00
C ALA A 851 -11.06 -5.75 7.12
N VAL A 852 -11.83 -6.60 7.82
CA VAL A 852 -11.32 -7.48 8.88
C VAL A 852 -11.31 -8.93 8.41
N LYS A 853 -10.16 -9.36 7.87
CA LYS A 853 -9.95 -10.73 7.38
C LYS A 853 -9.27 -11.64 8.40
N SER A 854 -8.52 -11.05 9.33
CA SER A 854 -7.83 -11.75 10.40
C SER A 854 -8.82 -12.34 11.41
N SER A 855 -8.73 -13.65 11.68
CA SER A 855 -9.42 -14.28 12.83
C SER A 855 -8.96 -13.70 14.17
N ALA A 856 -9.90 -13.50 15.10
CA ALA A 856 -9.60 -13.04 16.46
C ALA A 856 -8.93 -14.14 17.30
N THR A 857 -8.14 -13.72 18.29
CA THR A 857 -7.53 -14.60 19.30
C THR A 857 -7.94 -14.16 20.71
N MET A 858 -8.42 -15.09 21.53
CA MET A 858 -8.86 -14.84 22.90
C MET A 858 -7.74 -15.10 23.90
N ASP A 859 -7.56 -14.19 24.85
CA ASP A 859 -6.66 -14.35 25.99
C ASP A 859 -7.39 -15.04 27.16
N PRO A 860 -7.06 -16.30 27.49
CA PRO A 860 -7.74 -17.04 28.56
C PRO A 860 -7.43 -16.47 29.96
N THR A 861 -6.41 -15.61 30.10
CA THR A 861 -6.04 -15.01 31.39
C THR A 861 -6.79 -13.71 31.66
N THR A 862 -7.09 -12.93 30.63
CA THR A 862 -7.70 -11.59 30.76
C THR A 862 -9.12 -11.51 30.19
N GLY A 863 -9.50 -12.44 29.30
CA GLY A 863 -10.73 -12.39 28.53
C GLY A 863 -10.72 -11.39 27.38
N LEU A 864 -9.59 -10.73 27.10
CA LEU A 864 -9.44 -9.81 25.97
C LEU A 864 -9.37 -10.56 24.65
N LEU A 865 -9.84 -9.92 23.60
CA LEU A 865 -9.80 -10.42 22.23
C LEU A 865 -8.90 -9.56 21.37
N TYR A 866 -7.95 -10.19 20.68
CA TYR A 866 -7.00 -9.52 19.80
C TYR A 866 -7.34 -9.79 18.34
N ILE A 867 -7.39 -8.75 17.51
CA ILE A 867 -7.74 -8.87 16.09
C ILE A 867 -6.96 -7.86 15.24
N GLY A 868 -6.64 -8.22 14.01
CA GLY A 868 -6.01 -7.35 13.02
C GLY A 868 -7.00 -6.85 11.97
N SER A 869 -6.74 -5.69 11.39
CA SER A 869 -7.51 -5.14 10.28
C SER A 869 -6.60 -4.69 9.12
N HIS A 870 -7.21 -4.55 7.95
CA HIS A 870 -6.55 -4.02 6.76
C HIS A 870 -6.16 -2.55 6.87
N ASP A 871 -6.72 -1.84 7.85
CA ASP A 871 -6.38 -0.47 8.22
C ASP A 871 -4.99 -0.32 8.86
N GLN A 872 -4.20 -1.39 8.83
CA GLN A 872 -2.84 -1.50 9.33
C GLN A 872 -2.72 -1.50 10.87
N HIS A 873 -3.82 -1.72 11.58
CA HIS A 873 -3.84 -1.79 13.04
C HIS A 873 -4.15 -3.19 13.59
N SER A 874 -3.69 -3.41 14.82
CA SER A 874 -4.17 -4.47 15.71
C SER A 874 -4.90 -3.86 16.90
N TYR A 875 -5.94 -4.54 17.34
CA TYR A 875 -6.88 -4.08 18.36
C TYR A 875 -6.96 -5.09 19.50
N ALA A 876 -7.01 -4.61 20.74
CA ALA A 876 -7.52 -5.38 21.87
C ALA A 876 -8.92 -4.91 22.24
N LEU A 877 -9.85 -5.85 22.28
CA LEU A 877 -11.26 -5.60 22.55
C LEU A 877 -11.66 -6.25 23.88
N ASP A 878 -12.27 -5.47 24.76
CA ASP A 878 -12.97 -5.94 25.94
C ASP A 878 -14.46 -5.97 25.58
N ILE A 879 -14.95 -7.13 25.16
CA ILE A 879 -16.33 -7.30 24.67
C ILE A 879 -17.36 -7.11 25.78
N TYR A 880 -17.01 -7.42 27.02
CA TYR A 880 -17.90 -7.29 28.17
C TYR A 880 -18.12 -5.82 28.54
N LYS A 881 -17.10 -4.98 28.34
CA LYS A 881 -17.19 -3.52 28.50
C LYS A 881 -17.48 -2.79 27.19
N LYS A 882 -17.64 -3.51 26.07
CA LYS A 882 -17.87 -2.98 24.73
C LYS A 882 -16.90 -1.85 24.35
N LYS A 883 -15.61 -2.06 24.63
CA LYS A 883 -14.58 -1.04 24.42
C LYS A 883 -13.34 -1.61 23.76
N CYS A 884 -12.68 -0.77 22.99
CA CYS A 884 -11.31 -1.00 22.57
C CYS A 884 -10.37 -0.61 23.73
N VAL A 885 -9.56 -1.56 24.20
CA VAL A 885 -8.58 -1.35 25.27
C VAL A 885 -7.36 -0.61 24.73
N TRP A 886 -6.86 -1.04 23.57
CA TRP A 886 -5.78 -0.38 22.85
C TRP A 886 -5.88 -0.64 21.35
N LYS A 887 -5.34 0.29 20.57
CA LYS A 887 -5.18 0.24 19.11
C LYS A 887 -3.70 0.47 18.82
N LEU A 888 -3.06 -0.44 18.09
CA LEU A 888 -1.64 -0.37 17.73
C LEU A 888 -1.46 -0.34 16.22
N GLN A 889 -0.73 0.64 15.70
CA GLN A 889 -0.31 0.69 14.29
C GLN A 889 0.83 -0.32 14.03
N CYS A 890 0.59 -1.27 13.14
CA CYS A 890 1.48 -2.40 12.86
C CYS A 890 2.46 -2.14 11.69
N GLY A 891 2.33 -1.02 10.98
CA GLY A 891 3.24 -0.65 9.88
C GLY A 891 3.00 -1.42 8.57
N GLY A 892 1.79 -1.98 8.40
CA GLY A 892 1.31 -2.66 7.21
C GLY A 892 -0.02 -3.36 7.50
N THR A 893 -0.78 -3.69 6.45
CA THR A 893 -2.09 -4.37 6.52
C THR A 893 -1.98 -5.67 7.32
N VAL A 894 -2.87 -5.88 8.30
CA VAL A 894 -2.87 -7.08 9.15
C VAL A 894 -3.89 -8.09 8.60
N PHE A 895 -3.43 -8.94 7.70
CA PHE A 895 -4.21 -10.05 7.16
C PHE A 895 -4.14 -11.30 8.05
N SER A 896 -2.94 -11.62 8.54
CA SER A 896 -2.66 -12.80 9.36
C SER A 896 -3.33 -12.71 10.73
N SER A 897 -3.85 -13.83 11.23
CA SER A 897 -4.41 -13.91 12.58
C SER A 897 -3.33 -13.74 13.65
N PRO A 898 -3.54 -12.91 14.68
CA PRO A 898 -2.64 -12.82 15.83
C PRO A 898 -2.44 -14.19 16.50
N CYS A 899 -1.33 -14.37 17.20
CA CYS A 899 -1.05 -15.58 17.96
C CYS A 899 -0.56 -15.22 19.37
N LEU A 900 -1.23 -15.74 20.40
CA LEU A 900 -0.90 -15.45 21.80
C LEU A 900 -0.02 -16.56 22.38
N SER A 901 1.15 -16.20 22.90
CA SER A 901 1.88 -17.03 23.84
C SER A 901 1.52 -16.63 25.27
N LEU A 902 1.31 -17.62 26.14
CA LEU A 902 1.07 -17.39 27.57
C LEU A 902 2.40 -17.29 28.35
N ILE A 903 3.47 -17.91 27.85
CA ILE A 903 4.78 -17.95 28.49
C ILE A 903 5.85 -17.81 27.40
N PRO A 904 6.48 -16.62 27.24
CA PRO A 904 6.13 -15.35 27.88
C PRO A 904 4.78 -14.82 27.35
N HIS A 905 4.11 -13.97 28.14
CA HIS A 905 2.80 -13.40 27.77
C HIS A 905 2.97 -12.34 26.67
N HIS A 906 3.07 -12.80 25.42
CA HIS A 906 3.31 -12.00 24.21
C HIS A 906 2.27 -12.32 23.15
N LEU A 907 1.80 -11.27 22.47
CA LEU A 907 0.95 -11.37 21.29
C LEU A 907 1.80 -11.14 20.04
N TYR A 908 1.80 -12.11 19.13
CA TYR A 908 2.49 -12.04 17.85
C TYR A 908 1.54 -11.61 16.74
N VAL A 909 1.93 -10.60 15.97
CA VAL A 909 1.13 -10.07 14.84
C VAL A 909 2.03 -9.94 13.63
N ALA A 910 1.59 -10.42 12.48
CA ALA A 910 2.31 -10.28 11.23
C ALA A 910 1.56 -9.36 10.24
N THR A 911 2.30 -8.77 9.30
CA THR A 911 1.73 -7.82 8.34
C THR A 911 2.11 -8.15 6.91
N LEU A 912 1.25 -7.74 5.97
CA LEU A 912 1.55 -7.79 4.53
C LEU A 912 2.69 -6.82 4.14
N GLY A 913 3.07 -5.89 5.02
CA GLY A 913 4.29 -5.08 4.89
C GLY A 913 5.57 -5.84 5.25
N GLY A 914 5.47 -7.11 5.66
CA GLY A 914 6.61 -7.95 5.99
C GLY A 914 7.19 -7.70 7.37
N LEU A 915 6.34 -7.36 8.34
CA LEU A 915 6.74 -7.17 9.73
C LEU A 915 6.15 -8.28 10.61
N LEU A 916 6.98 -8.87 11.47
CA LEU A 916 6.55 -9.69 12.59
C LEU A 916 6.76 -8.89 13.88
N LEU A 917 5.70 -8.73 14.67
CA LEU A 917 5.67 -7.93 15.89
C LEU A 917 5.42 -8.85 17.08
N ALA A 918 6.13 -8.62 18.18
CA ALA A 918 5.73 -9.08 19.50
C ALA A 918 5.18 -7.90 20.30
N ILE A 919 4.01 -8.07 20.90
CA ILE A 919 3.25 -7.03 21.56
C ILE A 919 2.93 -7.50 22.98
N ASN A 920 3.03 -6.61 23.95
CA ASN A 920 2.56 -6.85 25.30
C ASN A 920 1.01 -6.83 25.28
N PRO A 921 0.33 -7.96 25.54
CA PRO A 921 -1.11 -8.07 25.32
C PRO A 921 -1.93 -7.13 26.22
N ALA A 922 -1.44 -6.83 27.42
CA ALA A 922 -2.14 -5.96 28.38
C ALA A 922 -2.07 -4.47 28.01
N THR A 923 -0.96 -4.02 27.41
CA THR A 923 -0.70 -2.58 27.16
C THR A 923 -0.79 -2.18 25.70
N GLY A 924 -0.67 -3.13 24.77
CA GLY A 924 -0.53 -2.84 23.33
C GLY A 924 0.86 -2.34 22.94
N ASN A 925 1.81 -2.24 23.89
CA ASN A 925 3.17 -1.80 23.60
C ASN A 925 3.94 -2.88 22.84
N ARG A 926 4.69 -2.47 21.82
CA ARG A 926 5.58 -3.38 21.09
C ARG A 926 6.74 -3.77 21.98
N VAL A 927 6.95 -5.08 22.14
CA VAL A 927 8.12 -5.67 22.80
C VAL A 927 9.30 -5.65 21.84
N TRP A 928 9.09 -6.16 20.62
CA TRP A 928 10.08 -6.12 19.54
C TRP A 928 9.38 -6.17 18.17
N LYS A 929 10.13 -5.84 17.12
CA LYS A 929 9.71 -5.98 15.73
C LYS A 929 10.85 -6.58 14.91
N HIS A 930 10.49 -7.45 13.97
CA HIS A 930 11.41 -8.00 12.98
C HIS A 930 10.87 -7.70 11.58
N SER A 931 11.75 -7.32 10.64
CA SER A 931 11.37 -7.05 9.25
C SER A 931 11.89 -8.15 8.35
N CYS A 932 10.97 -8.91 7.76
CA CYS A 932 11.27 -9.97 6.80
C CYS A 932 11.46 -9.42 5.37
N GLY A 933 11.16 -8.14 5.13
CA GLY A 933 11.31 -7.48 3.82
C GLY A 933 10.32 -7.94 2.73
N LYS A 934 9.45 -8.91 3.05
CA LYS A 934 8.48 -9.55 2.15
C LYS A 934 7.17 -9.82 2.90
N PRO A 935 6.00 -9.79 2.23
CA PRO A 935 4.71 -9.96 2.90
C PRO A 935 4.61 -11.24 3.73
N LEU A 936 3.86 -11.19 4.83
CA LEU A 936 3.57 -12.33 5.69
C LEU A 936 2.06 -12.59 5.68
N PHE A 937 1.62 -13.54 4.85
CA PHE A 937 0.22 -14.00 4.79
C PHE A 937 -0.08 -15.09 5.82
N SER A 938 0.89 -15.98 6.06
CA SER A 938 0.82 -16.99 7.11
C SER A 938 0.60 -16.35 8.48
N SER A 939 -0.29 -16.93 9.28
CA SER A 939 -0.39 -16.59 10.71
C SER A 939 0.81 -17.12 11.48
N PRO A 940 1.37 -16.36 12.44
CA PRO A 940 2.41 -16.87 13.32
C PRO A 940 1.88 -18.03 14.18
N ARG A 941 2.76 -18.97 14.52
CA ARG A 941 2.49 -20.06 15.46
C ARG A 941 3.54 -20.07 16.54
N CYS A 942 3.14 -19.92 17.80
CA CYS A 942 4.03 -20.08 18.94
C CYS A 942 4.00 -21.51 19.50
N CYS A 943 5.17 -22.00 19.90
CA CYS A 943 5.38 -23.13 20.81
C CYS A 943 6.06 -22.60 22.09
N LEU A 944 6.40 -23.48 23.05
CA LEU A 944 7.04 -23.09 24.32
C LEU A 944 8.34 -22.28 24.18
N GLN A 945 9.09 -22.47 23.09
CA GLN A 945 10.41 -21.85 22.91
C GLN A 945 10.46 -20.83 21.77
N TYR A 946 9.62 -21.01 20.76
CA TYR A 946 9.76 -20.32 19.48
C TYR A 946 8.44 -19.81 18.93
N VAL A 947 8.54 -18.87 18.00
CA VAL A 947 7.46 -18.46 17.11
C VAL A 947 7.90 -18.69 15.67
N CYS A 948 7.08 -19.41 14.92
CA CYS A 948 7.33 -19.75 13.52
C CYS A 948 6.33 -19.05 12.60
N ILE A 949 6.77 -18.65 11.42
CA ILE A 949 5.91 -17.99 10.43
C ILE A 949 6.40 -18.22 9.00
N GLY A 950 5.46 -18.45 8.07
CA GLY A 950 5.75 -18.55 6.63
C GLY A 950 5.79 -17.18 5.93
N CYS A 951 6.67 -17.04 4.95
CA CYS A 951 6.81 -15.83 4.15
C CYS A 951 6.57 -16.10 2.66
N VAL A 952 6.14 -15.06 1.94
CA VAL A 952 5.80 -15.15 0.51
C VAL A 952 7.03 -15.37 -0.38
N ASP A 953 8.23 -15.15 0.14
CA ASP A 953 9.47 -15.50 -0.57
C ASP A 953 9.85 -16.98 -0.48
N GLY A 954 8.99 -17.81 0.12
CA GLY A 954 9.22 -19.24 0.30
C GLY A 954 9.98 -19.59 1.57
N ASN A 955 10.22 -18.64 2.49
CA ASN A 955 10.93 -18.94 3.74
C ASN A 955 9.98 -19.18 4.91
N LEU A 956 10.15 -20.31 5.61
CA LEU A 956 9.65 -20.53 6.96
C LEU A 956 10.71 -20.03 7.95
N LEU A 957 10.32 -19.03 8.75
CA LEU A 957 11.20 -18.34 9.70
C LEU A 957 10.85 -18.76 11.13
N CYS A 958 11.87 -18.98 11.95
CA CYS A 958 11.72 -19.32 13.36
C CYS A 958 12.46 -18.32 14.25
N PHE A 959 11.78 -17.81 15.27
CA PHE A 959 12.32 -16.83 16.19
C PHE A 959 12.17 -17.29 17.64
N THR A 960 13.08 -16.87 18.51
CA THR A 960 12.86 -16.91 19.96
C THR A 960 11.77 -15.92 20.36
N HIS A 961 11.20 -16.09 21.54
CA HIS A 961 10.26 -15.11 22.10
C HIS A 961 10.89 -13.74 22.41
N SER A 962 12.23 -13.63 22.42
CA SER A 962 12.97 -12.36 22.53
C SER A 962 13.21 -11.67 21.18
N GLY A 963 12.86 -12.30 20.06
CA GLY A 963 12.95 -11.71 18.72
C GLY A 963 14.22 -12.05 17.95
N GLU A 964 15.00 -13.03 18.41
CA GLU A 964 16.19 -13.53 17.71
C GLU A 964 15.79 -14.61 16.71
N GLN A 965 16.18 -14.46 15.45
CA GLN A 965 15.96 -15.50 14.44
C GLN A 965 16.90 -16.69 14.71
N VAL A 966 16.34 -17.87 14.89
CA VAL A 966 17.07 -19.10 15.25
C VAL A 966 17.50 -19.86 14.01
N TRP A 967 16.57 -20.03 13.07
CA TRP A 967 16.79 -20.72 11.81
C TRP A 967 15.76 -20.29 10.77
N GLN A 968 16.04 -20.63 9.51
CA GLN A 968 15.10 -20.49 8.40
C GLN A 968 15.13 -21.76 7.53
N PHE A 969 14.01 -22.09 6.91
CA PHE A 969 13.87 -23.16 5.94
C PHE A 969 13.23 -22.62 4.67
N SER A 970 13.75 -22.98 3.49
CA SER A 970 13.31 -22.41 2.21
C SER A 970 12.61 -23.45 1.32
N THR A 971 11.47 -23.07 0.76
CA THR A 971 10.72 -23.78 -0.29
C THR A 971 10.94 -23.13 -1.66
N SER A 972 10.43 -23.73 -2.74
CA SER A 972 10.65 -23.20 -4.10
C SER A 972 9.68 -22.07 -4.48
N GLU A 973 8.54 -22.03 -3.82
CA GLU A 973 7.43 -21.10 -4.06
C GLU A 973 6.92 -20.52 -2.71
N PRO A 974 6.01 -19.54 -2.72
CA PRO A 974 5.49 -18.87 -1.52
C PRO A 974 4.87 -19.79 -0.47
N ILE A 975 5.05 -19.45 0.81
CA ILE A 975 4.36 -20.10 1.95
C ILE A 975 3.22 -19.20 2.43
N PHE A 976 1.99 -19.54 2.05
CA PHE A 976 0.77 -18.91 2.59
C PHE A 976 0.13 -19.73 3.71
N SER A 977 0.35 -21.04 3.72
CA SER A 977 -0.10 -21.94 4.79
C SER A 977 0.54 -21.55 6.12
N SER A 978 -0.27 -21.50 7.18
CA SER A 978 0.25 -21.22 8.52
C SER A 978 0.93 -22.47 9.10
N PRO A 979 2.05 -22.34 9.83
CA PRO A 979 2.68 -23.48 10.48
C PRO A 979 1.76 -24.08 11.57
N CYS A 980 1.73 -25.41 11.62
CA CYS A 980 1.10 -26.22 12.65
C CYS A 980 2.19 -27.00 13.39
N THR A 981 2.00 -27.29 14.67
CA THR A 981 2.95 -28.07 15.48
C THR A 981 2.36 -29.43 15.84
N SER A 982 3.21 -30.45 15.97
CA SER A 982 2.84 -31.69 16.66
C SER A 982 2.38 -31.40 18.10
N VAL A 983 1.57 -32.29 18.69
CA VAL A 983 1.15 -32.19 20.11
C VAL A 983 2.35 -32.16 21.07
N SER A 984 3.45 -32.85 20.74
CA SER A 984 4.70 -32.81 21.51
C SER A 984 5.55 -31.56 21.27
N GLU A 985 5.13 -30.66 20.38
CA GLU A 985 5.88 -29.48 19.91
C GLU A 985 7.31 -29.79 19.43
N GLN A 986 7.53 -30.94 18.79
CA GLN A 986 8.84 -31.33 18.24
C GLN A 986 8.93 -31.17 16.73
N GLU A 987 7.79 -31.18 16.04
CA GLU A 987 7.68 -31.11 14.59
C GLU A 987 6.79 -29.92 14.20
N ILE A 988 7.12 -29.32 13.06
CA ILE A 988 6.40 -28.22 12.42
C ILE A 988 5.97 -28.68 11.03
N PHE A 989 4.67 -28.59 10.78
CA PHE A 989 4.02 -28.93 9.51
C PHE A 989 3.54 -27.66 8.81
N PHE A 990 3.76 -27.56 7.51
CA PHE A 990 3.29 -26.42 6.71
C PHE A 990 3.17 -26.81 5.24
N GLY A 991 2.26 -26.14 4.53
CA GLY A 991 2.11 -26.25 3.08
C GLY A 991 2.83 -25.14 2.33
N SER A 992 3.15 -25.37 1.06
CA SER A 992 3.68 -24.34 0.16
C SER A 992 3.01 -24.38 -1.21
N HIS A 993 3.16 -23.29 -1.96
CA HIS A 993 2.67 -23.15 -3.32
C HIS A 993 3.51 -23.91 -4.35
N ASP A 994 4.57 -24.60 -3.93
CA ASP A 994 5.34 -25.51 -4.78
C ASP A 994 4.72 -26.92 -4.85
N CYS A 995 3.47 -27.06 -4.39
CA CYS A 995 2.73 -28.31 -4.32
C CYS A 995 3.36 -29.33 -3.36
N PHE A 996 3.93 -28.88 -2.25
CA PHE A 996 4.42 -29.76 -1.18
C PHE A 996 3.86 -29.43 0.19
N ILE A 997 3.71 -30.47 1.02
CA ILE A 997 3.57 -30.41 2.47
C ILE A 997 4.91 -30.79 3.09
N TYR A 998 5.41 -29.98 4.02
CA TYR A 998 6.70 -30.14 4.65
C TYR A 998 6.56 -30.47 6.14
N CYS A 999 7.46 -31.33 6.63
CA CYS A 999 7.70 -31.52 8.06
C CYS A 999 9.15 -31.18 8.40
N CYS A 1000 9.33 -30.22 9.30
CA CYS A 1000 10.63 -29.87 9.87
C CYS A 1000 10.65 -30.15 11.37
N ASN A 1001 11.79 -30.54 11.92
CA ASN A 1001 11.95 -30.57 13.37
C ASN A 1001 12.16 -29.13 13.91
N MET A 1002 12.10 -28.96 15.24
CA MET A 1002 12.32 -27.65 15.90
C MET A 1002 13.72 -27.04 15.70
N LYS A 1003 14.66 -27.74 15.04
CA LYS A 1003 15.97 -27.22 14.64
C LYS A 1003 16.00 -26.73 13.19
N GLY A 1004 14.87 -26.77 12.48
CA GLY A 1004 14.76 -26.36 11.08
C GLY A 1004 15.23 -27.42 10.07
N HIS A 1005 15.46 -28.66 10.49
CA HIS A 1005 15.86 -29.73 9.58
C HIS A 1005 14.63 -30.46 9.02
N LEU A 1006 14.57 -30.58 7.70
CA LEU A 1006 13.57 -31.37 7.00
C LEU A 1006 13.59 -32.82 7.47
N GLN A 1007 12.44 -33.33 7.90
CA GLN A 1007 12.23 -34.74 8.22
C GLN A 1007 11.68 -35.48 6.99
N TRP A 1008 10.65 -34.92 6.37
CA TRP A 1008 10.05 -35.43 5.15
C TRP A 1008 9.30 -34.31 4.42
N LYS A 1009 9.02 -34.53 3.12
CA LYS A 1009 8.08 -33.73 2.35
C LYS A 1009 7.18 -34.63 1.52
N PHE A 1010 5.96 -34.19 1.28
CA PHE A 1010 4.93 -34.93 0.54
C PHE A 1010 4.44 -34.07 -0.62
N GLU A 1011 4.42 -34.62 -1.83
CA GLU A 1011 3.97 -33.94 -3.06
C GLU A 1011 2.44 -34.01 -3.18
N THR A 1012 1.80 -32.87 -3.30
CA THR A 1012 0.36 -32.72 -3.56
C THR A 1012 0.10 -32.47 -5.04
N THR A 1013 -1.15 -32.61 -5.48
CA THR A 1013 -1.51 -32.36 -6.88
C THR A 1013 -1.75 -30.89 -7.22
N SER A 1014 -1.83 -30.03 -6.21
CA SER A 1014 -1.98 -28.58 -6.36
C SER A 1014 -1.38 -27.85 -5.16
N GLN A 1015 -1.42 -26.51 -5.19
CA GLN A 1015 -0.85 -25.62 -4.17
C GLN A 1015 -1.48 -25.89 -2.80
N VAL A 1016 -0.72 -25.69 -1.72
CA VAL A 1016 -1.21 -25.89 -0.35
C VAL A 1016 -1.33 -24.54 0.37
N TYR A 1017 -2.55 -24.01 0.40
CA TYR A 1017 -2.91 -22.79 1.12
C TYR A 1017 -3.40 -23.08 2.55
N ALA A 1018 -4.18 -24.15 2.71
CA ALA A 1018 -4.77 -24.54 3.98
C ALA A 1018 -3.69 -24.87 5.03
N THR A 1019 -3.95 -24.52 6.29
CA THR A 1019 -3.10 -24.91 7.42
C THR A 1019 -3.31 -26.38 7.76
N PRO A 1020 -2.27 -27.22 7.81
CA PRO A 1020 -2.39 -28.61 8.24
C PRO A 1020 -2.93 -28.73 9.66
N PHE A 1021 -3.53 -29.88 9.97
CA PHE A 1021 -4.06 -30.21 11.29
C PHE A 1021 -3.50 -31.56 11.75
N ALA A 1022 -2.66 -31.54 12.78
CA ALA A 1022 -2.14 -32.73 13.45
C ALA A 1022 -3.12 -33.22 14.53
N PHE A 1023 -3.41 -34.52 14.56
CA PHE A 1023 -4.38 -35.13 15.49
C PHE A 1023 -4.03 -36.58 15.85
N HIS A 1024 -4.57 -37.06 16.97
CA HIS A 1024 -4.51 -38.48 17.33
C HIS A 1024 -5.72 -39.20 16.76
N TYR A 1025 -5.50 -40.34 16.11
CA TYR A 1025 -6.58 -41.11 15.48
C TYR A 1025 -7.43 -41.88 16.50
N GLN A 1026 -6.84 -42.34 17.60
CA GLN A 1026 -7.55 -42.99 18.71
C GLN A 1026 -7.06 -42.42 20.05
N GLU A 1027 -7.97 -42.22 21.00
CA GLU A 1027 -7.60 -41.87 22.38
C GLU A 1027 -6.70 -42.96 22.97
N GLY A 1028 -5.43 -42.61 23.22
CA GLY A 1028 -4.42 -43.53 23.76
C GLY A 1028 -3.57 -44.28 22.73
N GLY A 1029 -3.77 -44.06 21.42
CA GLY A 1029 -2.92 -44.60 20.36
C GLY A 1029 -1.66 -43.75 20.09
N ASP A 1030 -0.54 -44.39 19.76
CA ASP A 1030 0.76 -43.73 19.47
C ASP A 1030 0.86 -43.19 18.02
N GLU A 1031 -0.15 -43.48 17.19
CA GLU A 1031 -0.23 -43.02 15.80
C GLU A 1031 -0.85 -41.62 15.71
N MET A 1032 -0.01 -40.65 15.35
CA MET A 1032 -0.43 -39.28 15.06
C MET A 1032 -0.54 -39.08 13.54
N LEU A 1033 -1.67 -38.52 13.12
CA LEU A 1033 -1.98 -38.23 11.73
C LEU A 1033 -1.96 -36.72 11.46
N LEU A 1034 -1.82 -36.38 10.19
CA LEU A 1034 -1.85 -35.02 9.67
C LEU A 1034 -2.89 -34.92 8.56
N ALA A 1035 -3.90 -34.07 8.75
CA ALA A 1035 -4.85 -33.69 7.72
C ALA A 1035 -4.39 -32.40 7.02
N ALA A 1036 -4.35 -32.39 5.70
CA ALA A 1036 -3.99 -31.22 4.92
C ALA A 1036 -4.82 -31.16 3.63
N ALA A 1037 -5.11 -29.97 3.12
CA ALA A 1037 -5.88 -29.80 1.89
C ALA A 1037 -5.10 -28.98 0.85
N SER A 1038 -5.10 -29.45 -0.40
CA SER A 1038 -4.61 -28.69 -1.55
C SER A 1038 -5.75 -27.95 -2.24
N THR A 1039 -5.42 -26.89 -2.98
CA THR A 1039 -6.39 -25.96 -3.58
C THR A 1039 -7.31 -26.59 -4.62
N ASP A 1040 -6.94 -27.75 -5.17
CA ASP A 1040 -7.76 -28.55 -6.08
C ASP A 1040 -8.85 -29.40 -5.38
N GLY A 1041 -9.02 -29.24 -4.06
CA GLY A 1041 -10.06 -29.93 -3.30
C GLY A 1041 -9.63 -31.28 -2.71
N LYS A 1042 -8.38 -31.70 -2.91
CA LYS A 1042 -7.90 -32.95 -2.31
C LYS A 1042 -7.50 -32.76 -0.85
N LEU A 1043 -8.07 -33.61 -0.02
CA LEU A 1043 -7.80 -33.76 1.40
C LEU A 1043 -6.89 -34.98 1.61
N TRP A 1044 -5.70 -34.73 2.11
CA TRP A 1044 -4.63 -35.69 2.35
C TRP A 1044 -4.57 -36.04 3.82
N ILE A 1045 -4.61 -37.33 4.14
CA ILE A 1045 -4.30 -37.82 5.49
C ILE A 1045 -2.96 -38.54 5.44
N LEU A 1046 -1.99 -37.99 6.18
CA LEU A 1046 -0.61 -38.47 6.24
C LEU A 1046 -0.28 -38.96 7.64
N GLU A 1047 0.62 -39.93 7.75
CA GLU A 1047 1.29 -40.23 9.02
C GLU A 1047 2.26 -39.08 9.36
N SER A 1048 2.08 -38.46 10.52
CA SER A 1048 2.83 -37.24 10.91
C SER A 1048 4.35 -37.43 10.95
N LYS A 1049 4.84 -38.60 11.39
CA LYS A 1049 6.29 -38.85 11.55
C LYS A 1049 6.99 -39.18 10.24
N SER A 1050 6.31 -39.81 9.28
CA SER A 1050 6.93 -40.33 8.06
C SER A 1050 6.49 -39.61 6.77
N GLY A 1051 5.37 -38.87 6.81
CA GLY A 1051 4.73 -38.29 5.64
C GLY A 1051 4.03 -39.33 4.75
N ARG A 1052 3.90 -40.58 5.20
CA ARG A 1052 3.27 -41.65 4.42
C ARG A 1052 1.78 -41.39 4.26
N LEU A 1053 1.30 -41.44 3.02
CA LEU A 1053 -0.10 -41.32 2.69
C LEU A 1053 -0.93 -42.48 3.27
N GLN A 1054 -1.96 -42.14 4.06
CA GLN A 1054 -2.93 -43.07 4.63
C GLN A 1054 -4.24 -43.05 3.86
N SER A 1055 -4.72 -41.86 3.51
CA SER A 1055 -5.96 -41.67 2.75
C SER A 1055 -5.94 -40.38 1.96
N VAL A 1056 -6.71 -40.35 0.88
CA VAL A 1056 -7.01 -39.14 0.11
C VAL A 1056 -8.48 -39.11 -0.22
N TYR A 1057 -9.10 -37.94 -0.06
CA TYR A 1057 -10.49 -37.69 -0.43
C TYR A 1057 -10.55 -36.45 -1.30
N GLU A 1058 -11.41 -36.44 -2.31
CA GLU A 1058 -11.55 -35.31 -3.23
C GLU A 1058 -12.88 -34.62 -2.97
N LEU A 1059 -12.81 -33.38 -2.49
CA LEU A 1059 -13.96 -32.51 -2.36
C LEU A 1059 -14.34 -31.95 -3.74
N PRO A 1060 -15.62 -31.62 -3.98
CA PRO A 1060 -16.09 -31.26 -5.32
C PRO A 1060 -15.66 -29.87 -5.81
N GLY A 1061 -14.86 -29.12 -5.04
CA GLY A 1061 -14.47 -27.75 -5.36
C GLY A 1061 -13.18 -27.34 -4.66
N GLU A 1062 -12.72 -26.12 -4.96
CA GLU A 1062 -11.48 -25.59 -4.40
C GLU A 1062 -11.56 -25.44 -2.87
N VAL A 1063 -10.42 -25.63 -2.20
CA VAL A 1063 -10.33 -25.58 -0.73
C VAL A 1063 -9.25 -24.59 -0.28
N PHE A 1064 -9.71 -23.55 0.42
CA PHE A 1064 -8.86 -22.56 1.11
C PHE A 1064 -9.07 -22.61 2.64
N SER A 1065 -10.19 -23.17 3.08
CA SER A 1065 -10.50 -23.48 4.47
C SER A 1065 -9.51 -24.52 5.02
N SER A 1066 -9.07 -24.36 6.27
CA SER A 1066 -8.20 -25.32 6.93
C SER A 1066 -9.02 -26.42 7.61
N PRO A 1067 -8.63 -27.70 7.50
CA PRO A 1067 -9.33 -28.78 8.18
C PRO A 1067 -9.27 -28.63 9.70
N VAL A 1068 -10.34 -29.04 10.37
CA VAL A 1068 -10.40 -29.19 11.82
C VAL A 1068 -10.86 -30.60 12.14
N VAL A 1069 -10.15 -31.29 13.02
CA VAL A 1069 -10.48 -32.66 13.41
C VAL A 1069 -10.86 -32.71 14.88
N TRP A 1070 -11.99 -33.33 15.18
CA TRP A 1070 -12.42 -33.70 16.52
C TRP A 1070 -12.82 -35.17 16.53
N GLU A 1071 -12.21 -35.96 17.41
CA GLU A 1071 -12.35 -37.43 17.42
C GLU A 1071 -12.07 -38.02 16.03
N SER A 1072 -13.04 -38.72 15.43
CA SER A 1072 -12.98 -39.27 14.08
C SER A 1072 -13.68 -38.40 13.03
N MET A 1073 -14.04 -37.15 13.34
CA MET A 1073 -14.76 -36.24 12.45
C MET A 1073 -13.84 -35.12 11.95
N LEU A 1074 -13.71 -35.00 10.64
CA LEU A 1074 -12.97 -33.94 9.98
C LEU A 1074 -13.94 -32.94 9.33
N ILE A 1075 -13.84 -31.69 9.72
CA ILE A 1075 -14.69 -30.60 9.27
C ILE A 1075 -13.88 -29.64 8.41
N ILE A 1076 -14.39 -29.29 7.24
CA ILE A 1076 -13.71 -28.40 6.30
C ILE A 1076 -14.69 -27.64 5.40
N GLY A 1077 -14.40 -26.37 5.15
CA GLY A 1077 -15.13 -25.55 4.18
C GLY A 1077 -14.64 -25.78 2.75
N CYS A 1078 -15.55 -25.73 1.79
CA CYS A 1078 -15.25 -25.85 0.37
C CYS A 1078 -15.87 -24.69 -0.41
N ARG A 1079 -15.22 -24.25 -1.49
CA ARG A 1079 -15.73 -23.17 -2.35
C ARG A 1079 -16.93 -23.57 -3.19
N ASN A 1080 -17.37 -24.82 -3.13
CA ASN A 1080 -18.63 -25.28 -3.70
C ASN A 1080 -19.86 -25.00 -2.81
N ASN A 1081 -19.74 -24.03 -1.89
CA ASN A 1081 -20.78 -23.53 -0.97
C ASN A 1081 -21.04 -24.39 0.28
N TYR A 1082 -20.44 -25.58 0.36
CA TYR A 1082 -20.69 -26.48 1.47
C TYR A 1082 -19.56 -26.48 2.50
N VAL A 1083 -19.94 -26.64 3.76
CA VAL A 1083 -19.07 -27.20 4.78
C VAL A 1083 -19.33 -28.70 4.89
N TYR A 1084 -18.27 -29.48 4.92
CA TYR A 1084 -18.29 -30.94 4.98
C TYR A 1084 -17.86 -31.42 6.35
N CYS A 1085 -18.52 -32.46 6.84
CA CYS A 1085 -18.01 -33.31 7.92
C CYS A 1085 -17.79 -34.71 7.37
N LEU A 1086 -16.57 -35.22 7.53
CA LEU A 1086 -16.13 -36.52 7.04
C LEU A 1086 -15.75 -37.41 8.23
N ASP A 1087 -16.26 -38.64 8.24
CA ASP A 1087 -15.86 -39.67 9.17
C ASP A 1087 -14.56 -40.35 8.71
N LEU A 1088 -13.59 -40.42 9.61
CA LEU A 1088 -12.32 -41.13 9.47
C LEU A 1088 -12.50 -42.60 9.90
N LEU A 1089 -12.92 -43.46 8.99
CA LEU A 1089 -13.18 -44.88 9.27
C LEU A 1089 -11.92 -45.72 9.04
N GLY A 1090 -11.45 -46.35 10.12
CA GLY A 1090 -10.41 -47.37 10.11
C GLY A 1090 -11.08 -48.72 9.95
N GLY A 1091 -10.51 -49.59 9.10
CA GLY A 1091 -11.10 -50.89 8.78
C GLY A 1091 -11.19 -51.86 9.96
N TYR A 1092 -12.22 -51.71 10.79
CA TYR A 1092 -12.76 -52.73 11.69
C TYR A 1092 -14.20 -53.02 11.28
N GLN A 1093 -14.39 -54.14 10.58
CA GLN A 1093 -15.69 -54.83 10.59
C GLN A 1093 -15.92 -55.32 12.02
N ILE A 1094 -17.12 -55.07 12.55
CA ILE A 1094 -17.77 -56.07 13.41
C ILE A 1094 -18.26 -57.18 12.49
#